data_AF-A0A6V8R5F0-F1
#
_entry.id   AF-A0A6V8R5F0-F1
#
_cell.length_a   1.000
_cell.length_b   1.000
_cell.length_c   1.000
_cell.angle_alpha   90.00
_cell.angle_beta   90.00
_cell.angle_gamma   90.00
#
_symmetry.space_group_name_H-M   'P 1'
#
loop_
_entity.id
_entity.type
_entity.pdbx_description
1 polymer ?
#
loop_
_entity_poly.entity_id
_entity_poly.type
_entity_poly.pdbx_seq_one_letter_code
_entity_poly.pdbx_strand_id
1 'polypeptide(L)'
;MSSLKQFIRNVRAAKTIADERAVIQKESAAIRASFREEGHDHSIRRNNVAKLLYLFTLGERTHFGQVECLKLLASPRFADKRLGHLATSLLLDEKQEVLTLVTNSLKNDLGHSNQYVVGLALCTLGNIASDEMSRDLFPEIENLISTANPYIRRKAALCAMRICRKVPDLQEHFIEKATALLSDRNHGVLLCGLTLVTSLCEADEEEGGEEGIVEKFRVLVPGLVKTLKGLSTSGYAPEHDVTGITDPFLQVKLLRLLRVLAVGDAQTSEQINDILAQVATNTDSSKNVGNSILYEAVLTILDIEADSGLRVLGVNILGKFLTNRDNNVRYVALNTLIKVVAIEPNAVQRHRNTILECLRDPDISIRRRALDLSFTLINESNVRVLIRELLAFLEVADNEFKPTMTSQIGIAADKYAPNKRWHFDTMLRVLSLAGNYVKEQILSSFIRLIATTQELQTYAVQKLYANLKKDITQESLTQAGAWCIGEYGDALLRGGQYEEAELVQEVKEGDVVDLFSLILNSSYANQVSTEYIITALMKLSTRFTDPAPVEKIRRILQTHQTSLDVEVQQRAVEYGNLFAFDQVRRGVLEKMPPPQIKEESRVLGRAPSKKAKSANRKSKIIKPTEQDLLDIMDTPAAVAAPTNGSQATNSDLLADILGGVSTGSAPASPAPQQSNISSIMDLFGSGPAGQGSPSPAPGSAGLDIMSPVASPPPQQPSPATQGQWLPCYNANDLNVTFQVQRNAEGLIQATARFQNTSGSTSLSNVGLQAAVPKSQKLQLLPISSPELGPGADTTQMMRVAGCKGPLRLRLRITLTHPAAGQVVDQDLHEVRLGRVEQVNERFLPGQWLDTYIPDVPKAGGFTITSAPSAALTGPSPYLELAVQESPENEPAAWLWRPVGAILGATLRVRVGGRFVFPPQSGSSETFDASTSSSPSALKKVVFVAGGVGVNPLISMLSYIAEGHGQNGALDVSFMYASKLPTSGNLSDIVFLDRITRAFGEGKVKGGVKLFITAAGNALSQQQETRYINGAAVEVQPRRLTIADIEASIGSEDHEGTVVYVCGPPPMTDELVEKLGAVMDSRRVLTERWW
;
A
#
# COMPACT_ATOMS: atom_id res chain seq x y z
N MET A 1 46.42 21.58 -7.90
CA MET A 1 45.41 20.49 -7.95
C MET A 1 44.87 20.35 -9.37
N SER A 2 44.29 19.20 -9.72
CA SER A 2 43.55 18.98 -10.98
C SER A 2 42.27 19.84 -11.06
N SER A 3 41.87 20.23 -12.27
CA SER A 3 40.59 20.91 -12.51
C SER A 3 39.43 19.91 -12.61
N LEU A 4 38.19 20.35 -12.39
CA LEU A 4 36.98 19.54 -12.65
C LEU A 4 37.00 18.87 -14.03
N LYS A 5 37.37 19.60 -15.09
CA LYS A 5 37.45 19.05 -16.45
C LYS A 5 38.47 17.91 -16.58
N GLN A 6 39.60 18.00 -15.86
CA GLN A 6 40.58 16.92 -15.83
C GLN A 6 40.11 15.73 -14.99
N PHE A 7 39.40 15.96 -13.88
CA PHE A 7 38.82 14.88 -13.09
C PHE A 7 37.77 14.09 -13.89
N ILE A 8 36.83 14.77 -14.55
CA ILE A 8 35.86 14.14 -15.47
C ILE A 8 36.58 13.38 -16.60
N ARG A 9 37.67 13.93 -17.16
CA ARG A 9 38.48 13.24 -18.18
C ARG A 9 39.14 11.98 -17.64
N ASN A 10 39.67 12.00 -16.42
CA ASN A 10 40.29 10.83 -15.78
C ASN A 10 39.25 9.73 -15.52
N VAL A 11 38.08 10.09 -14.97
CA VAL A 11 36.96 9.17 -14.74
C VAL A 11 36.49 8.55 -16.06
N ARG A 12 36.34 9.35 -17.13
CA ARG A 12 35.99 8.86 -18.48
C ARG A 12 37.10 8.10 -19.22
N ALA A 13 38.34 8.14 -18.72
CA ALA A 13 39.46 7.39 -19.27
C ALA A 13 39.66 6.03 -18.57
N ALA A 14 39.00 5.82 -17.43
CA ALA A 14 39.04 4.56 -16.72
C ALA A 14 38.43 3.43 -17.56
N LYS A 15 39.12 2.29 -17.66
CA LYS A 15 38.68 1.17 -18.51
C LYS A 15 37.77 0.17 -17.78
N THR A 16 37.70 0.25 -16.46
CA THR A 16 36.91 -0.65 -15.63
C THR A 16 36.29 0.12 -14.45
N ILE A 17 35.21 -0.41 -13.87
CA ILE A 17 34.56 0.14 -12.68
C ILE A 17 35.51 0.17 -11.46
N ALA A 18 36.52 -0.72 -11.41
CA ALA A 18 37.54 -0.73 -10.37
C ALA A 18 38.55 0.42 -10.51
N ASP A 19 38.99 0.68 -11.74
CA ASP A 19 39.85 1.80 -12.13
C ASP A 19 39.11 3.15 -11.91
N GLU A 20 37.84 3.22 -12.29
CA GLU A 20 36.96 4.37 -12.03
C GLU A 20 36.87 4.67 -10.52
N ARG A 21 36.64 3.65 -9.68
CA ARG A 21 36.65 3.76 -8.22
C ARG A 21 38.01 4.22 -7.67
N ALA A 22 39.12 3.74 -8.23
CA ALA A 22 40.45 4.16 -7.79
C ALA A 22 40.68 5.66 -8.08
N VAL A 23 40.28 6.15 -9.26
CA VAL A 23 40.33 7.57 -9.62
C VAL A 23 39.42 8.40 -8.71
N ILE A 24 38.18 7.95 -8.50
CA ILE A 24 37.19 8.57 -7.60
C ILE A 24 37.72 8.70 -6.18
N GLN A 25 38.26 7.62 -5.60
CA GLN A 25 38.72 7.59 -4.22
C GLN A 25 40.01 8.39 -4.00
N LYS A 26 40.89 8.42 -5.02
CA LYS A 26 42.10 9.27 -5.01
C LYS A 26 41.74 10.76 -4.99
N GLU A 27 40.77 11.19 -5.80
CA GLU A 27 40.31 12.58 -5.84
C GLU A 27 39.42 12.93 -4.63
N SER A 28 38.60 12.00 -4.11
CA SER A 28 37.84 12.23 -2.86
C SER A 28 38.74 12.34 -1.63
N ALA A 29 39.86 11.60 -1.60
CA ALA A 29 40.90 11.75 -0.57
C ALA A 29 41.59 13.12 -0.68
N ALA A 30 41.94 13.55 -1.89
CA ALA A 30 42.55 14.86 -2.13
C ALA A 30 41.62 16.04 -1.75
N ILE A 31 40.31 15.93 -2.02
CA ILE A 31 39.31 16.92 -1.58
C ILE A 31 39.23 16.94 -0.04
N ARG A 32 39.20 15.77 0.62
CA ARG A 32 39.19 15.66 2.10
C ARG A 32 40.52 16.04 2.77
N ALA A 33 41.63 16.13 2.05
CA ALA A 33 42.86 16.77 2.53
C ALA A 33 42.71 18.30 2.43
N SER A 34 42.37 18.80 1.24
CA SER A 34 42.17 20.24 0.97
C SER A 34 41.06 20.93 1.77
N PHE A 35 40.11 20.19 2.36
CA PHE A 35 39.09 20.74 3.28
C PHE A 35 39.53 20.72 4.75
N ARG A 36 40.65 20.06 5.09
CA ARG A 36 41.29 20.11 6.42
C ARG A 36 42.49 21.05 6.46
N GLU A 37 43.15 21.24 5.32
CA GLU A 37 44.02 22.39 5.07
C GLU A 37 43.14 23.66 5.02
N GLU A 38 43.16 24.52 6.04
CA GLU A 38 42.34 25.74 6.12
C GLU A 38 42.82 26.87 5.18
N GLY A 39 42.91 26.57 3.89
CA GLY A 39 43.27 27.54 2.86
C GLY A 39 42.19 28.62 2.70
N HIS A 40 42.62 29.89 2.76
CA HIS A 40 41.78 31.04 2.40
C HIS A 40 41.48 31.12 0.89
N ASP A 41 42.06 30.24 0.06
CA ASP A 41 41.87 30.20 -1.39
C ASP A 41 40.45 29.75 -1.82
N HIS A 42 39.52 30.71 -1.88
CA HIS A 42 38.16 30.53 -2.40
C HIS A 42 38.13 29.88 -3.80
N SER A 43 39.15 30.11 -4.63
CA SER A 43 39.29 29.49 -5.97
C SER A 43 39.48 27.97 -5.89
N ILE A 44 40.28 27.49 -4.93
CA ILE A 44 40.53 26.07 -4.67
C ILE A 44 39.27 25.43 -4.07
N ARG A 45 38.68 26.05 -3.03
CA ARG A 45 37.41 25.63 -2.43
C ARG A 45 36.32 25.44 -3.50
N ARG A 46 36.15 26.41 -4.41
CA ARG A 46 35.20 26.31 -5.53
C ARG A 46 35.49 25.15 -6.47
N ASN A 47 36.74 24.94 -6.90
CA ASN A 47 37.09 23.81 -7.77
C ASN A 47 36.82 22.45 -7.09
N ASN A 48 37.08 22.35 -5.78
CA ASN A 48 36.89 21.12 -5.02
C ASN A 48 35.41 20.82 -4.71
N VAL A 49 34.59 21.83 -4.39
CA VAL A 49 33.12 21.67 -4.33
C VAL A 49 32.54 21.34 -5.71
N ALA A 50 33.09 21.88 -6.80
CA ALA A 50 32.62 21.52 -8.15
C ALA A 50 32.91 20.05 -8.50
N LYS A 51 34.04 19.49 -8.04
CA LYS A 51 34.31 18.04 -8.08
C LYS A 51 33.39 17.24 -7.16
N LEU A 52 33.09 17.77 -5.96
CA LEU A 52 32.17 17.15 -5.01
C LEU A 52 30.76 16.98 -5.60
N LEU A 53 30.26 17.98 -6.35
CA LEU A 53 28.99 17.84 -7.06
C LEU A 53 29.06 16.79 -8.18
N TYR A 54 30.19 16.64 -8.88
CA TYR A 54 30.34 15.56 -9.84
C TYR A 54 30.35 14.17 -9.16
N LEU A 55 31.05 14.02 -8.03
CA LEU A 55 30.99 12.83 -7.18
C LEU A 55 29.53 12.52 -6.75
N PHE A 56 28.77 13.54 -6.34
CA PHE A 56 27.36 13.39 -6.00
C PHE A 56 26.51 12.93 -7.20
N THR A 57 26.76 13.43 -8.42
CA THR A 57 26.06 12.95 -9.63
C THR A 57 26.41 11.52 -10.03
N LEU A 58 27.60 11.02 -9.64
CA LEU A 58 27.95 9.59 -9.74
C LEU A 58 27.30 8.76 -8.60
N GLY A 59 26.66 9.41 -7.64
CA GLY A 59 26.04 8.78 -6.47
C GLY A 59 27.04 8.33 -5.42
N GLU A 60 28.19 8.98 -5.30
CA GLU A 60 29.12 8.84 -4.18
C GLU A 60 28.69 9.69 -2.98
N ARG A 61 29.20 9.35 -1.79
CA ARG A 61 28.81 10.00 -0.52
C ARG A 61 29.67 11.25 -0.24
N THR A 62 29.01 12.40 -0.09
CA THR A 62 29.62 13.74 -0.16
C THR A 62 29.37 14.64 1.06
N HIS A 63 28.76 14.11 2.14
CA HIS A 63 28.38 14.86 3.36
C HIS A 63 29.49 15.77 3.91
N PHE A 64 30.75 15.31 3.88
CA PHE A 64 31.90 16.01 4.44
C PHE A 64 32.20 17.39 3.81
N GLY A 65 31.56 17.75 2.69
CA GLY A 65 31.70 19.06 2.05
C GLY A 65 30.52 20.02 2.25
N GLN A 66 29.48 19.64 3.01
CA GLN A 66 28.28 20.48 3.20
C GLN A 66 28.62 21.84 3.83
N VAL A 67 29.49 21.87 4.86
CA VAL A 67 29.97 23.11 5.49
C VAL A 67 30.80 23.98 4.53
N GLU A 68 31.59 23.37 3.65
CA GLU A 68 32.36 24.11 2.63
C GLU A 68 31.45 24.74 1.55
N CYS A 69 30.24 24.20 1.36
CA CYS A 69 29.22 24.82 0.51
C CYS A 69 28.65 26.09 1.16
N LEU A 70 28.44 26.11 2.49
CA LEU A 70 28.10 27.33 3.23
C LEU A 70 29.20 28.39 3.12
N LYS A 71 30.47 28.00 3.26
CA LYS A 71 31.62 28.90 3.06
C LYS A 71 31.72 29.46 1.63
N LEU A 72 31.04 28.85 0.64
CA LEU A 72 30.88 29.40 -0.71
C LEU A 72 29.63 30.27 -0.87
N LEU A 73 28.52 30.00 -0.16
CA LEU A 73 27.39 30.94 -0.04
C LEU A 73 27.85 32.27 0.53
N ALA A 74 28.65 32.25 1.60
CA ALA A 74 29.20 33.45 2.25
C ALA A 74 30.25 34.21 1.41
N SER A 75 30.72 33.66 0.27
CA SER A 75 31.69 34.35 -0.60
C SER A 75 31.05 35.56 -1.29
N PRO A 76 31.71 36.73 -1.37
CA PRO A 76 31.18 37.88 -2.12
C PRO A 76 31.22 37.69 -3.65
N ARG A 77 31.87 36.63 -4.15
CA ARG A 77 32.08 36.43 -5.59
C ARG A 77 30.91 35.66 -6.21
N PHE A 78 30.24 36.25 -7.20
CA PHE A 78 29.09 35.64 -7.89
C PHE A 78 29.35 34.21 -8.41
N ALA A 79 30.54 33.94 -8.95
CA ALA A 79 30.91 32.60 -9.44
C ALA A 79 31.06 31.55 -8.32
N ASP A 80 31.30 32.00 -7.08
CA ASP A 80 31.44 31.17 -5.90
C ASP A 80 30.05 30.96 -5.28
N LYS A 81 29.26 32.04 -5.09
CA LYS A 81 27.83 31.98 -4.70
C LYS A 81 27.01 31.07 -5.61
N ARG A 82 27.16 31.19 -6.94
CA ARG A 82 26.45 30.36 -7.93
C ARG A 82 26.72 28.87 -7.73
N LEU A 83 27.93 28.50 -7.34
CA LEU A 83 28.25 27.11 -7.01
C LEU A 83 27.72 26.73 -5.61
N GLY A 84 27.84 27.62 -4.63
CA GLY A 84 27.27 27.47 -3.29
C GLY A 84 25.78 27.16 -3.34
N HIS A 85 24.97 28.01 -3.98
CA HIS A 85 23.52 27.83 -4.13
C HIS A 85 23.14 26.53 -4.84
N LEU A 86 23.86 26.17 -5.91
CA LEU A 86 23.66 24.88 -6.59
C LEU A 86 24.01 23.70 -5.69
N ALA A 87 25.10 23.78 -4.93
CA ALA A 87 25.52 22.74 -4.02
C ALA A 87 24.57 22.57 -2.82
N THR A 88 24.14 23.69 -2.23
CA THR A 88 23.11 23.76 -1.19
C THR A 88 21.81 23.12 -1.67
N SER A 89 21.38 23.41 -2.90
CA SER A 89 20.17 22.83 -3.53
C SER A 89 20.27 21.32 -3.86
N LEU A 90 21.44 20.69 -3.70
CA LEU A 90 21.68 19.28 -4.05
C LEU A 90 22.21 18.42 -2.90
N LEU A 91 22.92 19.02 -1.93
CA LEU A 91 23.63 18.32 -0.86
C LEU A 91 22.99 18.49 0.53
N LEU A 92 22.11 19.48 0.72
CA LEU A 92 21.33 19.62 1.94
C LEU A 92 19.92 19.07 1.72
N ASP A 93 19.33 18.51 2.78
CA ASP A 93 17.92 18.13 2.83
C ASP A 93 17.25 18.79 4.06
N GLU A 94 15.92 18.72 4.11
CA GLU A 94 15.07 19.38 5.12
C GLU A 94 15.31 18.86 6.56
N LYS A 95 16.30 17.98 6.79
CA LYS A 95 16.59 17.31 8.08
C LYS A 95 17.95 17.65 8.68
N GLN A 96 18.70 18.59 8.08
CA GLN A 96 20.01 18.99 8.56
C GLN A 96 19.94 20.31 9.34
N GLU A 97 20.39 20.30 10.60
CA GLU A 97 20.59 21.48 11.47
C GLU A 97 21.42 22.60 10.79
N VAL A 98 22.21 22.23 9.77
CA VAL A 98 22.97 23.11 8.89
C VAL A 98 22.09 24.16 8.18
N LEU A 99 20.78 23.92 8.03
CA LEU A 99 19.83 24.83 7.37
C LEU A 99 19.73 26.22 8.04
N THR A 100 19.84 26.35 9.36
CA THR A 100 19.69 27.65 10.05
C THR A 100 20.79 28.65 9.65
N LEU A 101 21.98 28.14 9.29
CA LEU A 101 23.08 28.93 8.71
C LEU A 101 22.79 29.33 7.25
N VAL A 102 22.01 28.52 6.53
CA VAL A 102 21.52 28.84 5.18
C VAL A 102 20.47 29.94 5.24
N THR A 103 19.56 29.96 6.23
CA THR A 103 18.54 31.01 6.39
C THR A 103 19.17 32.40 6.44
N ASN A 104 20.17 32.59 7.31
CA ASN A 104 20.91 33.85 7.43
C ASN A 104 21.68 34.20 6.14
N SER A 105 22.25 33.20 5.45
CA SER A 105 22.93 33.40 4.17
C SER A 105 21.97 33.81 3.05
N LEU A 106 20.77 33.21 3.02
CA LEU A 106 19.72 33.53 2.05
C LEU A 106 19.14 34.93 2.29
N LYS A 107 18.87 35.33 3.54
CA LYS A 107 18.34 36.66 3.85
C LYS A 107 19.25 37.77 3.30
N ASN A 108 20.56 37.64 3.52
CA ASN A 108 21.57 38.53 2.96
C ASN A 108 21.62 38.53 1.41
N ASP A 109 21.40 37.38 0.77
CA ASP A 109 21.41 37.25 -0.70
C ASP A 109 20.08 37.64 -1.37
N LEU A 110 18.96 37.65 -0.63
CA LEU A 110 17.66 38.17 -1.09
C LEU A 110 17.66 39.71 -1.13
N GLY A 111 18.30 40.37 -0.16
CA GLY A 111 18.50 41.82 -0.15
C GLY A 111 19.64 42.34 -1.05
N HIS A 112 20.30 41.47 -1.83
CA HIS A 112 21.52 41.81 -2.56
C HIS A 112 21.26 42.58 -3.87
N SER A 113 21.97 43.69 -4.09
CA SER A 113 21.76 44.62 -5.24
C SER A 113 21.79 43.98 -6.63
N ASN A 114 22.59 42.92 -6.82
CA ASN A 114 22.64 42.15 -8.06
C ASN A 114 21.46 41.16 -8.16
N GLN A 115 20.51 41.44 -9.07
CA GLN A 115 19.36 40.58 -9.40
C GLN A 115 19.68 39.09 -9.64
N TYR A 116 20.90 38.75 -10.10
CA TYR A 116 21.30 37.36 -10.33
C TYR A 116 21.68 36.63 -9.03
N VAL A 117 22.03 37.34 -7.95
CA VAL A 117 22.25 36.77 -6.61
C VAL A 117 20.89 36.50 -5.95
N VAL A 118 19.99 37.49 -5.95
CA VAL A 118 18.58 37.33 -5.52
C VAL A 118 17.93 36.16 -6.26
N GLY A 119 18.11 36.09 -7.58
CA GLY A 119 17.59 35.01 -8.42
C GLY A 119 18.23 33.64 -8.19
N LEU A 120 19.37 33.53 -7.50
CA LEU A 120 19.93 32.27 -7.00
C LEU A 120 19.36 31.92 -5.62
N ALA A 121 19.26 32.90 -4.71
CA ALA A 121 18.65 32.72 -3.39
C ALA A 121 17.19 32.24 -3.49
N LEU A 122 16.37 32.92 -4.29
CA LEU A 122 14.99 32.51 -4.61
C LEU A 122 14.90 31.10 -5.23
N CYS A 123 15.92 30.70 -6.00
CA CYS A 123 15.96 29.37 -6.60
C CYS A 123 16.34 28.29 -5.58
N THR A 124 17.21 28.63 -4.63
CA THR A 124 17.65 27.72 -3.57
C THR A 124 16.53 27.53 -2.57
N LEU A 125 15.91 28.62 -2.09
CA LEU A 125 14.76 28.56 -1.17
C LEU A 125 13.59 27.78 -1.80
N GLY A 126 13.24 28.05 -3.07
CA GLY A 126 12.22 27.28 -3.79
C GLY A 126 12.51 25.78 -3.95
N ASN A 127 13.76 25.33 -3.76
CA ASN A 127 14.15 23.92 -3.78
C ASN A 127 14.22 23.30 -2.37
N ILE A 128 14.74 24.03 -1.37
CA ILE A 128 15.09 23.49 -0.03
C ILE A 128 14.29 24.09 1.14
N ALA A 129 13.22 24.85 0.88
CA ALA A 129 12.38 25.44 1.92
C ALA A 129 11.92 24.39 2.96
N SER A 130 12.46 24.49 4.18
CA SER A 130 11.84 23.96 5.38
C SER A 130 10.79 24.93 5.91
N ASP A 131 10.04 24.50 6.90
CA ASP A 131 8.86 25.22 7.39
C ASP A 131 9.32 26.42 8.25
N GLU A 132 10.40 26.26 9.03
CA GLU A 132 11.15 27.34 9.69
C GLU A 132 11.68 28.37 8.69
N MET A 133 12.42 27.93 7.66
CA MET A 133 12.98 28.83 6.63
C MET A 133 11.90 29.59 5.88
N SER A 134 10.70 29.00 5.75
CA SER A 134 9.54 29.64 5.14
C SER A 134 9.00 30.76 6.02
N ARG A 135 8.84 30.51 7.33
CA ARG A 135 8.40 31.51 8.32
C ARG A 135 9.41 32.65 8.52
N ASP A 136 10.72 32.37 8.47
CA ASP A 136 11.78 33.38 8.63
C ASP A 136 11.97 34.31 7.42
N LEU A 137 11.67 33.83 6.20
CA LEU A 137 12.01 34.51 4.95
C LEU A 137 10.81 35.04 4.15
N PHE A 138 9.56 34.68 4.50
CA PHE A 138 8.38 35.15 3.76
C PHE A 138 8.30 36.68 3.53
N PRO A 139 8.70 37.57 4.48
CA PRO A 139 8.57 39.01 4.26
C PRO A 139 9.48 39.53 3.14
N GLU A 140 10.65 38.90 2.97
CA GLU A 140 11.56 39.23 1.85
C GLU A 140 10.94 38.79 0.52
N ILE A 141 10.23 37.67 0.50
CA ILE A 141 9.57 37.14 -0.72
C ILE A 141 8.38 38.01 -1.14
N GLU A 142 7.56 38.48 -0.19
CA GLU A 142 6.44 39.38 -0.47
C GLU A 142 6.92 40.71 -1.10
N ASN A 143 8.00 41.29 -0.56
CA ASN A 143 8.66 42.47 -1.12
C ASN A 143 9.23 42.21 -2.53
N LEU A 144 9.86 41.04 -2.75
CA LEU A 144 10.43 40.66 -4.05
C LEU A 144 9.36 40.33 -5.11
N ILE A 145 8.15 39.91 -4.73
CA ILE A 145 6.99 39.81 -5.65
C ILE A 145 6.48 41.20 -6.06
N SER A 146 6.61 42.19 -5.18
CA SER A 146 6.21 43.58 -5.45
C SER A 146 7.23 44.37 -6.31
N THR A 147 8.39 43.79 -6.59
CA THR A 147 9.52 44.46 -7.30
C THR A 147 9.31 44.53 -8.81
N ALA A 148 9.50 45.70 -9.43
CA ALA A 148 9.24 45.94 -10.86
C ALA A 148 10.00 45.04 -11.88
N ASN A 149 11.02 44.30 -11.46
CA ASN A 149 11.86 43.47 -12.33
C ASN A 149 11.22 42.09 -12.66
N PRO A 150 10.88 41.80 -13.94
CA PRO A 150 10.28 40.51 -14.33
C PRO A 150 11.15 39.28 -14.02
N TYR A 151 12.48 39.43 -14.04
CA TYR A 151 13.42 38.33 -13.74
C TYR A 151 13.29 37.84 -12.30
N ILE A 152 13.08 38.77 -11.36
CA ILE A 152 12.89 38.51 -9.93
C ILE A 152 11.46 38.01 -9.69
N ARG A 153 10.44 38.74 -10.17
CA ARG A 153 9.02 38.41 -9.93
C ARG A 153 8.63 36.98 -10.29
N ARG A 154 9.03 36.49 -11.48
CA ARG A 154 8.76 35.11 -11.90
C ARG A 154 9.37 34.05 -10.96
N LYS A 155 10.50 34.35 -10.34
CA LYS A 155 11.17 33.46 -9.37
C LYS A 155 10.54 33.59 -7.98
N ALA A 156 10.20 34.80 -7.56
CA ALA A 156 9.57 35.06 -6.27
C ALA A 156 8.17 34.44 -6.19
N ALA A 157 7.38 34.50 -7.27
CA ALA A 157 6.07 33.84 -7.37
C ALA A 157 6.14 32.31 -7.21
N LEU A 158 7.12 31.65 -7.85
CA LEU A 158 7.33 30.21 -7.68
C LEU A 158 7.91 29.85 -6.30
N CYS A 159 8.66 30.76 -5.68
CA CYS A 159 9.14 30.60 -4.30
C CYS A 159 7.99 30.71 -3.30
N ALA A 160 7.09 31.70 -3.45
CA ALA A 160 5.87 31.80 -2.65
C ALA A 160 4.97 30.57 -2.84
N MET A 161 4.81 30.06 -4.06
CA MET A 161 4.07 28.80 -4.31
C MET A 161 4.66 27.61 -3.52
N ARG A 162 5.98 27.55 -3.33
CA ARG A 162 6.60 26.52 -2.48
C ARG A 162 6.39 26.79 -0.98
N ILE A 163 6.40 28.05 -0.55
CA ILE A 163 6.15 28.48 0.83
C ILE A 163 4.69 28.18 1.23
N CYS A 164 3.70 28.56 0.43
CA CYS A 164 2.29 28.25 0.66
C CYS A 164 2.04 26.74 0.79
N ARG A 165 2.71 25.92 -0.05
CA ARG A 165 2.68 24.43 0.02
C ARG A 165 3.44 23.82 1.20
N LYS A 166 4.08 24.64 2.04
CA LYS A 166 4.83 24.21 3.24
C LYS A 166 4.23 24.77 4.52
N VAL A 167 3.68 25.98 4.45
CA VAL A 167 3.00 26.68 5.54
C VAL A 167 1.73 27.31 4.97
N PRO A 168 0.58 26.61 5.03
CA PRO A 168 -0.70 27.13 4.55
C PRO A 168 -1.10 28.46 5.21
N ASP A 169 -0.78 28.64 6.49
CA ASP A 169 -1.06 29.85 7.28
C ASP A 169 -0.37 31.15 6.77
N LEU A 170 0.48 31.07 5.74
CA LEU A 170 1.05 32.24 5.05
C LEU A 170 0.31 32.62 3.75
N GLN A 171 -0.74 31.88 3.34
CA GLN A 171 -1.41 32.07 2.05
C GLN A 171 -2.04 33.46 1.88
N GLU A 172 -2.73 33.99 2.90
CA GLU A 172 -3.44 35.28 2.84
C GLU A 172 -2.56 36.43 2.31
N HIS A 173 -1.33 36.53 2.82
CA HIS A 173 -0.34 37.56 2.49
C HIS A 173 0.00 37.61 0.99
N PHE A 174 -0.17 36.50 0.26
CA PHE A 174 0.14 36.40 -1.16
C PHE A 174 -1.06 36.62 -2.09
N ILE A 175 -2.31 36.65 -1.59
CA ILE A 175 -3.53 36.72 -2.44
C ILE A 175 -3.59 38.01 -3.28
N GLU A 176 -3.42 39.17 -2.66
CA GLU A 176 -3.42 40.46 -3.38
C GLU A 176 -2.26 40.55 -4.38
N LYS A 177 -1.07 40.09 -3.95
CA LYS A 177 0.14 40.12 -4.77
C LYS A 177 -0.01 39.21 -6.00
N ALA A 178 -0.61 38.02 -5.81
CA ALA A 178 -0.88 37.08 -6.89
C ALA A 178 -1.91 37.64 -7.90
N THR A 179 -2.95 38.33 -7.43
CA THR A 179 -3.89 39.08 -8.28
C THR A 179 -3.16 40.10 -9.17
N ALA A 180 -2.19 40.84 -8.62
CA ALA A 180 -1.36 41.77 -9.41
C ALA A 180 -0.45 41.05 -10.44
N LEU A 181 0.00 39.82 -10.16
CA LEU A 181 0.76 39.02 -11.14
C LEU A 181 -0.09 38.57 -12.34
N LEU A 182 -1.39 38.32 -12.15
CA LEU A 182 -2.31 37.92 -13.22
C LEU A 182 -2.62 39.06 -14.22
N SER A 183 -2.31 40.30 -13.87
CA SER A 183 -2.52 41.48 -14.71
C SER A 183 -1.29 41.89 -15.54
N ASP A 184 -0.21 41.11 -15.50
CA ASP A 184 1.05 41.46 -16.18
C ASP A 184 1.04 41.17 -17.68
N ARG A 185 1.82 41.95 -18.44
CA ARG A 185 2.01 41.77 -19.89
C ARG A 185 3.12 40.78 -20.24
N ASN A 186 4.03 40.49 -19.31
CA ASN A 186 5.12 39.56 -19.53
C ASN A 186 4.63 38.12 -19.32
N HIS A 187 4.54 37.36 -20.40
CA HIS A 187 4.11 35.96 -20.42
C HIS A 187 4.82 35.10 -19.36
N GLY A 188 6.13 35.28 -19.18
CA GLY A 188 6.92 34.52 -18.20
C GLY A 188 6.65 34.87 -16.74
N VAL A 189 6.11 36.06 -16.45
CA VAL A 189 5.63 36.43 -15.11
C VAL A 189 4.20 35.94 -14.92
N LEU A 190 3.33 36.13 -15.91
CA LEU A 190 1.94 35.66 -15.91
C LEU A 190 1.86 34.15 -15.72
N LEU A 191 2.69 33.36 -16.42
CA LEU A 191 2.80 31.90 -16.26
C LEU A 191 3.12 31.47 -14.82
N CYS A 192 3.93 32.25 -14.12
CA CYS A 192 4.30 32.00 -12.73
C CYS A 192 3.21 32.47 -11.75
N GLY A 193 2.55 33.60 -12.03
CA GLY A 193 1.37 34.08 -11.31
C GLY A 193 0.20 33.08 -11.38
N LEU A 194 -0.13 32.61 -12.59
CA LEU A 194 -1.10 31.53 -12.81
C LEU A 194 -0.73 30.28 -12.02
N THR A 195 0.53 29.87 -12.05
CA THR A 195 0.99 28.68 -11.31
C THR A 195 0.93 28.84 -9.79
N LEU A 196 1.14 30.06 -9.27
CA LEU A 196 0.88 30.39 -7.87
C LEU A 196 -0.62 30.30 -7.56
N VAL A 197 -1.47 31.02 -8.30
CA VAL A 197 -2.93 31.06 -8.04
C VAL A 197 -3.58 29.69 -8.17
N THR A 198 -3.26 28.90 -9.20
CA THR A 198 -3.71 27.51 -9.31
C THR A 198 -3.32 26.70 -8.07
N SER A 199 -2.16 26.97 -7.47
CA SER A 199 -1.73 26.27 -6.25
C SER A 199 -2.38 26.76 -4.96
N LEU A 200 -2.91 27.99 -4.92
CA LEU A 200 -3.68 28.48 -3.78
C LEU A 200 -5.09 27.88 -3.83
N CYS A 201 -5.72 27.88 -5.01
CA CYS A 201 -7.03 27.25 -5.21
C CYS A 201 -6.98 25.71 -5.04
N GLU A 202 -5.93 25.03 -5.54
CA GLU A 202 -5.74 23.58 -5.30
C GLU A 202 -5.48 23.25 -3.81
N ALA A 203 -5.09 24.22 -2.96
CA ALA A 203 -4.94 24.03 -1.51
C ALA A 203 -6.23 24.33 -0.74
N ASP A 204 -6.93 25.44 -1.07
CA ASP A 204 -8.26 25.79 -0.56
C ASP A 204 -9.26 24.62 -0.80
N GLU A 205 -9.18 23.94 -1.94
CA GLU A 205 -9.95 22.72 -2.22
C GLU A 205 -9.56 21.50 -1.37
N GLU A 206 -8.28 21.32 -1.02
CA GLU A 206 -7.81 20.22 -0.15
C GLU A 206 -8.17 20.46 1.33
N GLU A 207 -8.23 21.72 1.77
CA GLU A 207 -8.58 22.14 3.14
C GLU A 207 -10.10 22.34 3.34
N GLY A 208 -10.91 22.20 2.28
CA GLY A 208 -12.37 22.15 2.35
C GLY A 208 -13.11 23.45 2.01
N GLY A 209 -12.39 24.49 1.56
CA GLY A 209 -12.95 25.74 1.04
C GLY A 209 -13.32 26.77 2.11
N GLU A 210 -12.78 26.67 3.34
CA GLU A 210 -13.15 27.55 4.45
C GLU A 210 -12.67 28.99 4.28
N GLU A 211 -11.56 29.24 3.55
CA GLU A 211 -11.04 30.59 3.29
C GLU A 211 -11.67 31.29 2.08
N GLY A 212 -12.36 30.55 1.20
CA GLY A 212 -13.02 31.09 0.00
C GLY A 212 -12.06 31.76 -0.98
N ILE A 213 -10.84 31.23 -1.12
CA ILE A 213 -9.81 31.77 -2.02
C ILE A 213 -10.27 31.68 -3.49
N VAL A 214 -10.95 30.59 -3.86
CA VAL A 214 -11.52 30.41 -5.21
C VAL A 214 -12.45 31.56 -5.60
N GLU A 215 -13.35 32.00 -4.70
CA GLU A 215 -14.30 33.10 -4.98
C GLU A 215 -13.59 34.44 -5.23
N LYS A 216 -12.51 34.72 -4.49
CA LYS A 216 -11.68 35.93 -4.64
C LYS A 216 -11.07 36.00 -6.05
N PHE A 217 -10.67 34.86 -6.62
CA PHE A 217 -10.06 34.79 -7.95
C PHE A 217 -11.06 34.63 -9.11
N ARG A 218 -12.29 34.15 -8.89
CA ARG A 218 -13.34 34.04 -9.94
C ARG A 218 -13.63 35.37 -10.63
N VAL A 219 -13.55 36.50 -9.92
CA VAL A 219 -13.75 37.87 -10.46
C VAL A 219 -12.80 38.18 -11.64
N LEU A 220 -11.64 37.51 -11.72
CA LEU A 220 -10.64 37.70 -12.78
C LEU A 220 -10.89 36.83 -14.03
N VAL A 221 -11.81 35.87 -13.98
CA VAL A 221 -12.09 34.93 -15.09
C VAL A 221 -12.34 35.63 -16.43
N PRO A 222 -13.16 36.71 -16.54
CA PRO A 222 -13.33 37.43 -17.81
C PRO A 222 -12.02 37.98 -18.39
N GLY A 223 -11.08 38.39 -17.53
CA GLY A 223 -9.74 38.84 -17.93
C GLY A 223 -8.86 37.70 -18.43
N LEU A 224 -8.92 36.55 -17.75
CA LEU A 224 -8.19 35.33 -18.15
C LEU A 224 -8.73 34.77 -19.48
N VAL A 225 -10.06 34.72 -19.65
CA VAL A 225 -10.75 34.32 -20.90
C VAL A 225 -10.38 35.27 -22.04
N LYS A 226 -10.37 36.58 -21.81
CA LYS A 226 -9.91 37.57 -22.81
C LYS A 226 -8.45 37.36 -23.22
N THR A 227 -7.58 37.03 -22.27
CA THR A 227 -6.17 36.72 -22.56
C THR A 227 -6.02 35.42 -23.35
N LEU A 228 -6.74 34.35 -22.98
CA LEU A 228 -6.74 33.07 -23.70
C LEU A 228 -7.29 33.22 -25.13
N LYS A 229 -8.39 33.98 -25.30
CA LYS A 229 -8.95 34.33 -26.62
C LYS A 229 -7.97 35.17 -27.44
N GLY A 230 -7.22 36.07 -26.78
CA GLY A 230 -6.11 36.80 -27.37
C GLY A 230 -5.05 35.87 -27.94
N LEU A 231 -4.54 34.92 -27.15
CA LEU A 231 -3.54 33.93 -27.58
C LEU A 231 -4.05 33.06 -28.73
N SER A 232 -5.24 32.46 -28.58
CA SER A 232 -5.88 31.58 -29.57
C SER A 232 -6.24 32.27 -30.90
N THR A 233 -6.28 33.61 -30.94
CA THR A 233 -6.56 34.40 -32.16
C THR A 233 -5.32 35.17 -32.64
N SER A 234 -4.22 35.15 -31.89
CA SER A 234 -3.00 35.89 -32.23
C SER A 234 -2.19 35.16 -33.31
N GLY A 235 -1.63 35.94 -34.24
CA GLY A 235 -0.66 35.45 -35.19
C GLY A 235 0.71 35.17 -34.56
N TYR A 236 1.64 34.69 -35.39
CA TYR A 236 3.01 34.32 -35.03
C TYR A 236 3.73 35.35 -34.14
N ALA A 237 4.22 34.90 -32.98
CA ALA A 237 4.95 35.71 -32.00
C ALA A 237 6.39 35.15 -31.80
N PRO A 238 7.45 35.79 -32.35
CA PRO A 238 8.77 35.17 -32.49
C PRO A 238 9.44 34.64 -31.21
N GLU A 239 9.15 35.22 -30.05
CA GLU A 239 9.75 34.80 -28.77
C GLU A 239 8.98 33.66 -28.07
N HIS A 240 7.73 33.39 -28.49
CA HIS A 240 6.78 32.54 -27.76
C HIS A 240 6.04 31.52 -28.66
N ASP A 241 6.28 31.54 -29.97
CA ASP A 241 5.78 30.52 -30.90
C ASP A 241 6.47 29.17 -30.68
N VAL A 242 5.68 28.10 -30.65
CA VAL A 242 6.18 26.72 -30.74
C VAL A 242 5.44 26.00 -31.86
N THR A 243 6.09 25.88 -33.01
CA THR A 243 5.60 25.16 -34.21
C THR A 243 4.32 25.74 -34.84
N GLY A 244 4.16 27.07 -34.80
CA GLY A 244 2.98 27.77 -35.33
C GLY A 244 1.86 27.99 -34.31
N ILE A 245 2.14 27.81 -33.02
CA ILE A 245 1.19 28.00 -31.91
C ILE A 245 1.79 28.96 -30.87
N THR A 246 1.03 29.99 -30.53
CA THR A 246 1.37 31.10 -29.64
C THR A 246 1.31 30.72 -28.15
N ASP A 247 2.47 30.59 -27.51
CA ASP A 247 2.65 30.26 -26.08
C ASP A 247 1.75 29.11 -25.55
N PRO A 248 2.00 27.86 -25.98
CA PRO A 248 1.21 26.72 -25.54
C PRO A 248 1.29 26.46 -24.03
N PHE A 249 2.38 26.86 -23.37
CA PHE A 249 2.55 26.68 -21.93
C PHE A 249 1.62 27.62 -21.14
N LEU A 250 1.49 28.86 -21.60
CA LEU A 250 0.55 29.83 -21.04
C LEU A 250 -0.90 29.43 -21.32
N GLN A 251 -1.23 28.95 -22.54
CA GLN A 251 -2.57 28.46 -22.85
C GLN A 251 -2.99 27.28 -21.95
N VAL A 252 -2.13 26.26 -21.78
CA VAL A 252 -2.39 25.12 -20.89
C VAL A 252 -2.54 25.55 -19.43
N LYS A 253 -1.74 26.52 -18.96
CA LYS A 253 -1.87 27.05 -17.58
C LYS A 253 -3.12 27.88 -17.36
N LEU A 254 -3.56 28.65 -18.37
CA LEU A 254 -4.85 29.34 -18.35
C LEU A 254 -6.00 28.33 -18.28
N LEU A 255 -6.01 27.30 -19.14
CA LEU A 255 -7.03 26.25 -19.14
C LEU A 255 -7.10 25.51 -17.79
N ARG A 256 -5.96 25.15 -17.20
CA ARG A 256 -5.93 24.52 -15.86
C ARG A 256 -6.50 25.42 -14.77
N LEU A 257 -6.16 26.72 -14.75
CA LEU A 257 -6.73 27.64 -13.75
C LEU A 257 -8.23 27.84 -13.97
N LEU A 258 -8.67 28.01 -15.21
CA LEU A 258 -10.08 28.12 -15.57
C LEU A 258 -10.88 26.88 -15.16
N ARG A 259 -10.29 25.67 -15.22
CA ARG A 259 -10.91 24.45 -14.69
C ARG A 259 -11.18 24.56 -13.19
N VAL A 260 -10.16 24.84 -12.39
CA VAL A 260 -10.27 24.92 -10.92
C VAL A 260 -11.29 26.01 -10.51
N LEU A 261 -11.19 27.20 -11.11
CA LEU A 261 -12.13 28.29 -10.80
C LEU A 261 -13.60 28.00 -11.20
N ALA A 262 -13.84 27.14 -12.18
CA ALA A 262 -15.18 26.82 -12.68
C ALA A 262 -15.82 25.58 -12.04
N VAL A 263 -15.07 24.75 -11.31
CA VAL A 263 -15.65 23.63 -10.55
C VAL A 263 -16.65 24.17 -9.53
N GLY A 264 -17.84 23.58 -9.51
CA GLY A 264 -18.92 23.93 -8.59
C GLY A 264 -19.72 25.21 -8.91
N ASP A 265 -19.38 25.97 -9.95
CA ASP A 265 -20.17 27.14 -10.38
C ASP A 265 -20.56 27.12 -11.87
N ALA A 266 -21.86 27.19 -12.10
CA ALA A 266 -22.47 27.26 -13.43
C ALA A 266 -22.25 28.63 -14.11
N GLN A 267 -22.19 29.75 -13.37
CA GLN A 267 -22.05 31.09 -13.97
C GLN A 267 -20.65 31.29 -14.56
N THR A 268 -19.62 30.85 -13.83
CA THR A 268 -18.23 30.81 -14.30
C THR A 268 -18.07 29.80 -15.44
N SER A 269 -18.71 28.63 -15.35
CA SER A 269 -18.72 27.63 -16.44
C SER A 269 -19.33 28.18 -17.74
N GLU A 270 -20.46 28.90 -17.66
CA GLU A 270 -21.12 29.50 -18.83
C GLU A 270 -20.20 30.50 -19.56
N GLN A 271 -19.50 31.37 -18.82
CA GLN A 271 -18.54 32.33 -19.37
C GLN A 271 -17.32 31.67 -20.06
N ILE A 272 -17.03 30.41 -19.74
CA ILE A 272 -15.86 29.67 -20.23
C ILE A 272 -16.22 28.72 -21.39
N ASN A 273 -17.48 28.28 -21.49
CA ASN A 273 -17.95 27.37 -22.55
C ASN A 273 -17.61 27.87 -23.97
N ASP A 274 -17.81 29.15 -24.26
CA ASP A 274 -17.50 29.78 -25.55
C ASP A 274 -16.01 29.67 -25.94
N ILE A 275 -15.10 29.94 -25.00
CA ILE A 275 -13.66 29.87 -25.27
C ILE A 275 -13.17 28.41 -25.33
N LEU A 276 -13.77 27.49 -24.56
CA LEU A 276 -13.51 26.06 -24.69
C LEU A 276 -13.95 25.53 -26.05
N ALA A 277 -15.13 25.91 -26.54
CA ALA A 277 -15.59 25.57 -27.88
C ALA A 277 -14.66 26.17 -28.96
N GLN A 278 -14.24 27.43 -28.82
CA GLN A 278 -13.31 28.10 -29.73
C GLN A 278 -11.93 27.39 -29.77
N VAL A 279 -11.36 27.01 -28.62
CA VAL A 279 -10.07 26.30 -28.53
C VAL A 279 -10.20 24.86 -29.04
N ALA A 280 -11.28 24.15 -28.71
CA ALA A 280 -11.53 22.77 -29.14
C ALA A 280 -11.75 22.61 -30.66
N THR A 281 -12.09 23.70 -31.36
CA THR A 281 -12.35 23.71 -32.81
C THR A 281 -11.21 24.32 -33.63
N ASN A 282 -10.55 25.38 -33.15
CA ASN A 282 -9.51 26.08 -33.92
C ASN A 282 -8.08 25.53 -33.71
N THR A 283 -7.82 24.74 -32.67
CA THR A 283 -6.45 24.24 -32.39
C THR A 283 -6.04 23.12 -33.34
N ASP A 284 -4.90 23.26 -34.03
CA ASP A 284 -4.39 22.23 -34.93
C ASP A 284 -3.92 20.97 -34.17
N SER A 285 -4.59 19.83 -34.40
CA SER A 285 -4.24 18.52 -33.86
C SER A 285 -3.11 17.80 -34.62
N SER A 286 -2.55 18.39 -35.69
CA SER A 286 -1.44 17.79 -36.44
C SER A 286 -0.10 17.76 -35.68
N LYS A 287 0.02 18.54 -34.58
CA LYS A 287 1.23 18.65 -33.76
C LYS A 287 0.97 18.25 -32.31
N ASN A 288 1.98 17.69 -31.64
CA ASN A 288 1.93 17.38 -30.21
C ASN A 288 1.59 18.62 -29.34
N VAL A 289 2.02 19.81 -29.78
CA VAL A 289 1.74 21.08 -29.10
C VAL A 289 0.23 21.38 -29.05
N GLY A 290 -0.46 21.32 -30.20
CA GLY A 290 -1.91 21.51 -30.26
C GLY A 290 -2.68 20.38 -29.58
N ASN A 291 -2.21 19.13 -29.70
CA ASN A 291 -2.78 18.01 -28.94
C ASN A 291 -2.63 18.18 -27.41
N SER A 292 -1.60 18.87 -26.93
CA SER A 292 -1.42 19.18 -25.50
C SER A 292 -2.41 20.25 -25.01
N ILE A 293 -2.68 21.28 -25.83
CA ILE A 293 -3.71 22.30 -25.53
C ILE A 293 -5.10 21.67 -25.57
N LEU A 294 -5.42 20.92 -26.62
CA LEU A 294 -6.68 20.18 -26.76
C LEU A 294 -6.88 19.19 -25.61
N TYR A 295 -5.82 18.54 -25.12
CA TYR A 295 -5.89 17.64 -23.97
C TYR A 295 -6.30 18.37 -22.67
N GLU A 296 -5.66 19.49 -22.32
CA GLU A 296 -6.04 20.25 -21.11
C GLU A 296 -7.43 20.90 -21.28
N ALA A 297 -7.78 21.37 -22.48
CA ALA A 297 -9.12 21.87 -22.79
C ALA A 297 -10.19 20.78 -22.63
N VAL A 298 -9.91 19.55 -23.06
CA VAL A 298 -10.80 18.39 -22.86
C VAL A 298 -10.92 18.03 -21.38
N LEU A 299 -9.83 18.02 -20.60
CA LEU A 299 -9.91 17.84 -19.15
C LEU A 299 -10.79 18.93 -18.50
N THR A 300 -10.63 20.19 -18.94
CA THR A 300 -11.43 21.31 -18.46
C THR A 300 -12.92 21.11 -18.77
N ILE A 301 -13.28 20.73 -20.01
CA ILE A 301 -14.66 20.42 -20.43
C ILE A 301 -15.30 19.29 -19.61
N LEU A 302 -14.51 18.29 -19.20
CA LEU A 302 -15.01 17.08 -18.54
C LEU A 302 -15.23 17.25 -17.03
N ASP A 303 -14.40 18.04 -16.37
CA ASP A 303 -14.46 18.23 -14.91
C ASP A 303 -15.44 19.36 -14.49
N ILE A 304 -15.77 20.32 -15.37
CA ILE A 304 -16.72 21.43 -15.09
C ILE A 304 -18.18 21.08 -15.43
N GLU A 305 -19.15 21.91 -15.01
CA GLU A 305 -20.57 21.79 -15.38
C GLU A 305 -20.88 22.33 -16.79
N ALA A 306 -20.11 21.86 -17.79
CA ALA A 306 -20.30 22.14 -19.20
C ALA A 306 -21.54 21.43 -19.80
N ASP A 307 -22.06 21.99 -20.90
CA ASP A 307 -23.15 21.37 -21.66
C ASP A 307 -22.77 19.99 -22.21
N SER A 308 -23.79 19.14 -22.29
CA SER A 308 -23.81 17.83 -22.94
C SER A 308 -23.18 17.82 -24.34
N GLY A 309 -23.44 18.80 -25.19
CA GLY A 309 -22.86 18.92 -26.53
C GLY A 309 -21.34 19.14 -26.48
N LEU A 310 -20.87 20.01 -25.57
CA LEU A 310 -19.45 20.28 -25.37
C LEU A 310 -18.72 19.07 -24.76
N ARG A 311 -19.33 18.38 -23.80
CA ARG A 311 -18.82 17.10 -23.24
C ARG A 311 -18.72 16.00 -24.29
N VAL A 312 -19.74 15.84 -25.14
CA VAL A 312 -19.71 14.89 -26.26
C VAL A 312 -18.64 15.27 -27.29
N LEU A 313 -18.42 16.56 -27.57
CA LEU A 313 -17.29 17.02 -28.38
C LEU A 313 -15.94 16.61 -27.74
N GLY A 314 -15.79 16.78 -26.43
CA GLY A 314 -14.60 16.35 -25.69
C GLY A 314 -14.31 14.85 -25.82
N VAL A 315 -15.35 14.00 -25.67
CA VAL A 315 -15.19 12.55 -25.88
C VAL A 315 -14.87 12.21 -27.33
N ASN A 316 -15.46 12.91 -28.31
CA ASN A 316 -15.13 12.72 -29.72
C ASN A 316 -13.67 13.13 -30.04
N ILE A 317 -13.10 14.12 -29.34
CA ILE A 317 -11.68 14.48 -29.46
C ILE A 317 -10.78 13.37 -28.89
N LEU A 318 -11.12 12.81 -27.73
CA LEU A 318 -10.41 11.64 -27.19
C LEU A 318 -10.53 10.42 -28.13
N GLY A 319 -11.67 10.24 -28.78
CA GLY A 319 -11.88 9.24 -29.83
C GLY A 319 -10.96 9.42 -31.04
N LYS A 320 -10.71 10.66 -31.49
CA LYS A 320 -9.69 10.98 -32.51
C LYS A 320 -8.27 10.76 -32.01
N PHE A 321 -8.01 10.97 -30.72
CA PHE A 321 -6.69 10.71 -30.13
C PHE A 321 -6.38 9.20 -30.05
N LEU A 322 -7.37 8.33 -29.87
CA LEU A 322 -7.20 6.87 -29.93
C LEU A 322 -6.73 6.36 -31.30
N THR A 323 -7.08 7.04 -32.40
CA THR A 323 -6.66 6.68 -33.77
C THR A 323 -5.41 7.43 -34.24
N ASN A 324 -4.77 8.21 -33.37
CA ASN A 324 -3.53 8.92 -33.69
C ASN A 324 -2.35 7.93 -33.82
N ARG A 325 -1.40 8.23 -34.72
CA ARG A 325 -0.18 7.42 -34.92
C ARG A 325 0.80 7.52 -33.76
N ASP A 326 0.71 8.56 -32.92
CA ASP A 326 1.58 8.73 -31.76
C ASP A 326 1.08 7.91 -30.55
N ASN A 327 1.92 6.99 -30.07
CA ASN A 327 1.67 6.20 -28.86
C ASN A 327 1.38 7.06 -27.62
N ASN A 328 2.04 8.22 -27.50
CA ASN A 328 1.85 9.11 -26.36
C ASN A 328 0.41 9.65 -26.33
N VAL A 329 -0.10 10.09 -27.48
CA VAL A 329 -1.46 10.61 -27.64
C VAL A 329 -2.51 9.52 -27.37
N ARG A 330 -2.27 8.28 -27.85
CA ARG A 330 -3.15 7.13 -27.57
C ARG A 330 -3.16 6.72 -26.10
N TYR A 331 -1.99 6.65 -25.45
CA TYR A 331 -1.89 6.38 -24.01
C TYR A 331 -2.63 7.43 -23.18
N VAL A 332 -2.42 8.71 -23.50
CA VAL A 332 -3.06 9.85 -22.82
C VAL A 332 -4.59 9.81 -22.98
N ALA A 333 -5.09 9.50 -24.18
CA ALA A 333 -6.52 9.34 -24.44
C ALA A 333 -7.14 8.20 -23.62
N LEU A 334 -6.55 7.00 -23.62
CA LEU A 334 -7.01 5.87 -22.82
C LEU A 334 -7.02 6.22 -21.32
N ASN A 335 -5.95 6.84 -20.83
CA ASN A 335 -5.80 7.23 -19.42
C ASN A 335 -6.88 8.23 -18.95
N THR A 336 -7.30 9.16 -19.82
CA THR A 336 -8.39 10.09 -19.48
C THR A 336 -9.78 9.49 -19.69
N LEU A 337 -9.99 8.67 -20.72
CA LEU A 337 -11.27 7.98 -20.93
C LEU A 337 -11.68 7.11 -19.73
N ILE A 338 -10.72 6.50 -19.02
CA ILE A 338 -10.97 5.77 -17.75
C ILE A 338 -11.68 6.65 -16.70
N LYS A 339 -11.33 7.93 -16.60
CA LYS A 339 -12.03 8.89 -15.72
C LYS A 339 -13.44 9.19 -16.24
N VAL A 340 -13.58 9.41 -17.55
CA VAL A 340 -14.82 9.86 -18.20
C VAL A 340 -15.92 8.80 -18.17
N VAL A 341 -15.60 7.51 -18.11
CA VAL A 341 -16.60 6.43 -18.00
C VAL A 341 -17.53 6.61 -16.80
N ALA A 342 -17.08 7.24 -15.71
CA ALA A 342 -17.91 7.54 -14.54
C ALA A 342 -18.90 8.72 -14.75
N ILE A 343 -18.69 9.54 -15.79
CA ILE A 343 -19.45 10.75 -16.10
C ILE A 343 -20.36 10.52 -17.32
N GLU A 344 -19.78 10.11 -18.45
CA GLU A 344 -20.46 9.95 -19.74
C GLU A 344 -20.23 8.55 -20.37
N PRO A 345 -20.70 7.47 -19.73
CA PRO A 345 -20.45 6.09 -20.19
C PRO A 345 -21.02 5.80 -21.58
N ASN A 346 -22.10 6.49 -21.98
CA ASN A 346 -22.75 6.31 -23.28
C ASN A 346 -21.93 6.88 -24.44
N ALA A 347 -21.18 7.97 -24.20
CA ALA A 347 -20.30 8.56 -25.19
C ALA A 347 -19.05 7.68 -25.40
N VAL A 348 -18.40 7.24 -24.32
CA VAL A 348 -17.19 6.40 -24.39
C VAL A 348 -17.47 5.05 -25.07
N GLN A 349 -18.64 4.44 -24.83
CA GLN A 349 -19.02 3.17 -25.47
C GLN A 349 -19.06 3.20 -27.00
N ARG A 350 -19.19 4.39 -27.63
CA ARG A 350 -19.11 4.53 -29.10
C ARG A 350 -17.72 4.16 -29.65
N HIS A 351 -16.67 4.37 -28.85
CA HIS A 351 -15.28 4.09 -29.22
C HIS A 351 -14.79 2.70 -28.77
N ARG A 352 -15.67 1.84 -28.22
CA ARG A 352 -15.31 0.54 -27.65
C ARG A 352 -14.50 -0.35 -28.61
N ASN A 353 -14.78 -0.32 -29.92
CA ASN A 353 -14.11 -1.16 -30.91
C ASN A 353 -12.62 -0.78 -31.00
N THR A 354 -12.33 0.53 -31.13
CA THR A 354 -10.95 1.07 -31.14
C THR A 354 -10.23 0.85 -29.81
N ILE A 355 -10.94 0.83 -28.69
CA ILE A 355 -10.37 0.49 -27.37
C ILE A 355 -9.98 -1.00 -27.31
N LEU A 356 -10.79 -1.90 -27.88
CA LEU A 356 -10.45 -3.32 -28.00
C LEU A 356 -9.30 -3.58 -29.00
N GLU A 357 -9.22 -2.81 -30.08
CA GLU A 357 -8.06 -2.82 -30.99
C GLU A 357 -6.76 -2.44 -30.25
N CYS A 358 -6.82 -1.48 -29.33
CA CYS A 358 -5.68 -1.09 -28.49
C CYS A 358 -5.22 -2.19 -27.49
N LEU A 359 -5.99 -3.25 -27.25
CA LEU A 359 -5.51 -4.43 -26.51
C LEU A 359 -4.44 -5.22 -27.30
N ARG A 360 -4.40 -5.05 -28.63
CA ARG A 360 -3.48 -5.75 -29.54
C ARG A 360 -2.30 -4.87 -29.97
N ASP A 361 -2.10 -3.72 -29.31
CA ASP A 361 -1.02 -2.78 -29.60
C ASP A 361 0.37 -3.32 -29.17
N PRO A 362 1.47 -3.02 -29.89
CA PRO A 362 2.81 -3.39 -29.44
C PRO A 362 3.21 -2.79 -28.08
N ASP A 363 2.69 -1.63 -27.68
CA ASP A 363 3.07 -0.95 -26.44
C ASP A 363 2.35 -1.53 -25.21
N ILE A 364 3.14 -2.08 -24.28
CA ILE A 364 2.69 -2.65 -23.01
C ILE A 364 1.89 -1.64 -22.17
N SER A 365 2.21 -0.34 -22.29
CA SER A 365 1.55 0.76 -21.58
C SER A 365 0.16 1.05 -22.14
N ILE A 366 0.05 1.04 -23.49
CA ILE A 366 -1.23 1.18 -24.19
C ILE A 366 -2.11 -0.02 -23.90
N ARG A 367 -1.59 -1.25 -24.04
CA ARG A 367 -2.33 -2.48 -23.71
C ARG A 367 -2.84 -2.48 -22.26
N ARG A 368 -2.06 -1.99 -21.29
CA ARG A 368 -2.50 -1.87 -19.90
C ARG A 368 -3.67 -0.89 -19.73
N ARG A 369 -3.60 0.30 -20.32
CA ARG A 369 -4.70 1.28 -20.23
C ARG A 369 -5.93 0.90 -21.04
N ALA A 370 -5.75 0.23 -22.17
CA ALA A 370 -6.85 -0.35 -22.94
C ALA A 370 -7.55 -1.47 -22.14
N LEU A 371 -6.79 -2.27 -21.38
CA LEU A 371 -7.30 -3.32 -20.50
C LEU A 371 -8.05 -2.73 -19.29
N ASP A 372 -7.45 -1.77 -18.58
CA ASP A 372 -8.09 -1.03 -17.48
C ASP A 372 -9.45 -0.45 -17.95
N LEU A 373 -9.44 0.27 -19.08
CA LEU A 373 -10.63 0.87 -19.69
C LEU A 373 -11.66 -0.18 -20.11
N SER A 374 -11.24 -1.27 -20.75
CA SER A 374 -12.12 -2.36 -21.18
C SER A 374 -12.88 -2.99 -20.01
N PHE A 375 -12.26 -3.14 -18.84
CA PHE A 375 -12.94 -3.60 -17.62
C PHE A 375 -13.93 -2.56 -17.07
N THR A 376 -13.59 -1.27 -17.07
CA THR A 376 -14.54 -0.22 -16.63
C THR A 376 -15.77 -0.07 -17.53
N LEU A 377 -15.68 -0.50 -18.80
CA LEU A 377 -16.77 -0.46 -19.77
C LEU A 377 -17.74 -1.66 -19.68
N ILE A 378 -17.52 -2.62 -18.77
CA ILE A 378 -18.38 -3.81 -18.64
C ILE A 378 -19.71 -3.46 -17.96
N ASN A 379 -20.79 -3.71 -18.71
CA ASN A 379 -22.19 -3.60 -18.31
C ASN A 379 -22.92 -4.92 -18.62
N GLU A 380 -24.07 -5.13 -17.98
CA GLU A 380 -24.96 -6.30 -18.15
C GLU A 380 -25.29 -6.61 -19.63
N SER A 381 -25.41 -5.58 -20.47
CA SER A 381 -25.73 -5.72 -21.89
C SER A 381 -24.55 -6.11 -22.79
N ASN A 382 -23.30 -5.88 -22.36
CA ASN A 382 -22.10 -6.06 -23.20
C ASN A 382 -21.13 -7.13 -22.68
N VAL A 383 -21.29 -7.59 -21.43
CA VAL A 383 -20.43 -8.56 -20.73
C VAL A 383 -20.11 -9.80 -21.57
N ARG A 384 -21.11 -10.40 -22.24
CA ARG A 384 -20.94 -11.61 -23.08
C ARG A 384 -19.96 -11.42 -24.26
N VAL A 385 -19.83 -10.19 -24.76
CA VAL A 385 -18.95 -9.85 -25.89
C VAL A 385 -17.57 -9.44 -25.37
N LEU A 386 -17.52 -8.54 -24.38
CA LEU A 386 -16.25 -8.06 -23.83
C LEU A 386 -15.44 -9.18 -23.17
N ILE A 387 -16.09 -10.05 -22.38
CA ILE A 387 -15.41 -11.19 -21.74
C ILE A 387 -14.90 -12.20 -22.77
N ARG A 388 -15.54 -12.34 -23.94
CA ARG A 388 -15.06 -13.20 -25.03
C ARG A 388 -13.74 -12.67 -25.62
N GLU A 389 -13.68 -11.38 -25.94
CA GLU A 389 -12.44 -10.74 -26.43
C GLU A 389 -11.34 -10.72 -25.36
N LEU A 390 -11.69 -10.51 -24.10
CA LEU A 390 -10.74 -10.54 -22.98
C LEU A 390 -10.18 -11.95 -22.72
N LEU A 391 -10.97 -13.01 -22.91
CA LEU A 391 -10.48 -14.40 -22.87
C LEU A 391 -9.61 -14.74 -24.08
N ALA A 392 -9.94 -14.26 -25.28
CA ALA A 392 -9.09 -14.41 -26.46
C ALA A 392 -7.75 -13.65 -26.30
N PHE A 393 -7.76 -12.49 -25.63
CA PHE A 393 -6.53 -11.78 -25.27
C PHE A 393 -5.74 -12.53 -24.19
N LEU A 394 -6.40 -13.13 -23.18
CA LEU A 394 -5.74 -13.88 -22.08
C LEU A 394 -4.87 -15.03 -22.58
N GLU A 395 -5.28 -15.67 -23.68
CA GLU A 395 -4.58 -16.79 -24.33
C GLU A 395 -3.25 -16.36 -24.99
N VAL A 396 -3.16 -15.09 -25.44
CA VAL A 396 -1.96 -14.52 -26.10
C VAL A 396 -1.18 -13.55 -25.19
N ALA A 397 -1.76 -13.11 -24.07
CA ALA A 397 -1.20 -12.07 -23.21
C ALA A 397 0.09 -12.48 -22.49
N ASP A 398 0.96 -11.48 -22.28
CA ASP A 398 2.18 -11.62 -21.47
C ASP A 398 1.84 -11.97 -20.01
N ASN A 399 2.72 -12.72 -19.36
CA ASN A 399 2.50 -13.24 -18.00
C ASN A 399 2.31 -12.14 -16.93
N GLU A 400 2.73 -10.89 -17.18
CA GLU A 400 2.46 -9.76 -16.26
C GLU A 400 0.98 -9.34 -16.24
N PHE A 401 0.25 -9.50 -17.35
CA PHE A 401 -1.17 -9.15 -17.43
C PHE A 401 -2.07 -10.20 -16.77
N LYS A 402 -1.69 -11.49 -16.86
CA LYS A 402 -2.53 -12.62 -16.44
C LYS A 402 -3.09 -12.49 -15.02
N PRO A 403 -2.32 -12.19 -13.95
CA PRO A 403 -2.84 -12.02 -12.58
C PRO A 403 -3.88 -10.91 -12.41
N THR A 404 -3.81 -9.86 -13.23
CA THR A 404 -4.77 -8.76 -13.20
C THR A 404 -6.01 -9.10 -14.03
N MET A 405 -5.80 -9.74 -15.19
CA MET A 405 -6.89 -10.18 -16.07
C MET A 405 -7.77 -11.25 -15.41
N THR A 406 -7.19 -12.31 -14.85
CA THR A 406 -7.96 -13.34 -14.10
C THR A 406 -8.74 -12.71 -12.95
N SER A 407 -8.12 -11.74 -12.25
CA SER A 407 -8.74 -11.01 -11.15
C SER A 407 -9.96 -10.19 -11.59
N GLN A 408 -9.86 -9.45 -12.69
CA GLN A 408 -10.94 -8.57 -13.16
C GLN A 408 -12.01 -9.32 -13.97
N ILE A 409 -11.66 -10.38 -14.70
CA ILE A 409 -12.64 -11.27 -15.35
C ILE A 409 -13.51 -11.96 -14.29
N GLY A 410 -12.93 -12.46 -13.20
CA GLY A 410 -13.67 -13.03 -12.08
C GLY A 410 -14.63 -12.02 -11.45
N ILE A 411 -14.15 -10.82 -11.12
CA ILE A 411 -14.97 -9.71 -10.60
C ILE A 411 -16.14 -9.34 -11.54
N ALA A 412 -15.87 -9.26 -12.85
CA ALA A 412 -16.89 -8.92 -13.84
C ALA A 412 -17.95 -10.02 -13.98
N ALA A 413 -17.56 -11.30 -13.89
CA ALA A 413 -18.48 -12.42 -13.92
C ALA A 413 -19.32 -12.53 -12.63
N ASP A 414 -18.71 -12.38 -11.44
CA ASP A 414 -19.39 -12.38 -10.13
C ASP A 414 -20.44 -11.26 -9.99
N LYS A 415 -20.29 -10.17 -10.75
CA LYS A 415 -21.17 -8.99 -10.75
C LYS A 415 -22.21 -8.98 -11.88
N TYR A 416 -21.83 -9.38 -13.10
CA TYR A 416 -22.65 -9.17 -14.31
C TYR A 416 -23.02 -10.45 -15.07
N ALA A 417 -22.78 -11.65 -14.51
CA ALA A 417 -23.15 -12.90 -15.19
C ALA A 417 -24.67 -13.01 -15.44
N PRO A 418 -25.10 -13.23 -16.71
CA PRO A 418 -26.52 -13.31 -17.06
C PRO A 418 -27.19 -14.64 -16.65
N ASN A 419 -26.40 -15.71 -16.43
CA ASN A 419 -26.87 -16.93 -15.77
C ASN A 419 -25.69 -17.67 -15.09
N LYS A 420 -25.99 -18.62 -14.21
CA LYS A 420 -24.99 -19.36 -13.41
C LYS A 420 -24.12 -20.31 -14.25
N ARG A 421 -24.68 -20.94 -15.30
CA ARG A 421 -23.95 -21.82 -16.24
C ARG A 421 -22.83 -21.05 -16.95
N TRP A 422 -23.15 -19.91 -17.57
CA TRP A 422 -22.16 -19.04 -18.22
C TRP A 422 -21.09 -18.51 -17.26
N HIS A 423 -21.43 -18.25 -16.00
CA HIS A 423 -20.43 -17.87 -14.99
C HIS A 423 -19.43 -19.01 -14.75
N PHE A 424 -19.94 -20.23 -14.53
CA PHE A 424 -19.10 -21.42 -14.41
C PHE A 424 -18.24 -21.64 -15.66
N ASP A 425 -18.82 -21.63 -16.86
CA ASP A 425 -18.11 -21.87 -18.12
C ASP A 425 -17.00 -20.82 -18.36
N THR A 426 -17.26 -19.55 -18.02
CA THR A 426 -16.29 -18.45 -18.08
C THR A 426 -15.13 -18.69 -17.13
N MET A 427 -15.41 -19.01 -15.86
CA MET A 427 -14.36 -19.23 -14.86
C MET A 427 -13.57 -20.52 -15.10
N LEU A 428 -14.20 -21.56 -15.63
CA LEU A 428 -13.52 -22.77 -16.10
C LEU A 428 -12.52 -22.43 -17.23
N ARG A 429 -12.91 -21.61 -18.22
CA ARG A 429 -11.98 -21.18 -19.29
C ARG A 429 -10.84 -20.31 -18.75
N VAL A 430 -11.07 -19.50 -17.71
CA VAL A 430 -9.99 -18.77 -17.00
C VAL A 430 -9.01 -19.74 -16.34
N LEU A 431 -9.50 -20.73 -15.59
CA LEU A 431 -8.68 -21.72 -14.90
C LEU A 431 -7.87 -22.58 -15.87
N SER A 432 -8.45 -23.00 -16.99
CA SER A 432 -7.75 -23.78 -18.03
C SER A 432 -6.77 -22.96 -18.90
N LEU A 433 -6.80 -21.62 -18.86
CA LEU A 433 -5.87 -20.77 -19.62
C LEU A 433 -4.75 -20.14 -18.77
N ALA A 434 -5.05 -19.85 -17.50
CA ALA A 434 -4.20 -19.03 -16.65
C ALA A 434 -4.31 -19.42 -15.16
N GLY A 435 -4.62 -20.68 -14.85
CA GLY A 435 -4.77 -21.20 -13.48
C GLY A 435 -3.61 -20.85 -12.57
N ASN A 436 -2.36 -20.95 -13.05
CA ASN A 436 -1.14 -20.59 -12.30
C ASN A 436 -1.01 -19.08 -11.98
N TYR A 437 -1.96 -18.25 -12.44
CA TYR A 437 -2.06 -16.81 -12.17
C TYR A 437 -3.41 -16.42 -11.56
N VAL A 438 -4.23 -17.39 -11.11
CA VAL A 438 -5.49 -17.11 -10.39
C VAL A 438 -5.18 -16.89 -8.91
N LYS A 439 -5.77 -15.84 -8.32
CA LYS A 439 -5.69 -15.60 -6.87
C LYS A 439 -6.60 -16.56 -6.13
N GLU A 440 -6.12 -17.10 -5.01
CA GLU A 440 -6.86 -18.01 -4.11
C GLU A 440 -8.31 -17.54 -3.83
N GLN A 441 -8.51 -16.26 -3.52
CA GLN A 441 -9.84 -15.66 -3.27
C GLN A 441 -10.87 -15.95 -4.38
N ILE A 442 -10.44 -16.05 -5.64
CA ILE A 442 -11.28 -16.29 -6.80
C ILE A 442 -11.49 -17.78 -7.05
N LEU A 443 -10.51 -18.61 -6.75
CA LEU A 443 -10.67 -20.07 -6.65
C LEU A 443 -11.73 -20.40 -5.56
N SER A 444 -11.65 -19.74 -4.40
CA SER A 444 -12.65 -19.85 -3.33
C SER A 444 -14.04 -19.35 -3.74
N SER A 445 -14.13 -18.28 -4.54
CA SER A 445 -15.42 -17.81 -5.10
C SER A 445 -16.01 -18.82 -6.10
N PHE A 446 -15.18 -19.41 -6.96
CA PHE A 446 -15.58 -20.44 -7.92
C PHE A 446 -16.04 -21.74 -7.24
N ILE A 447 -15.31 -22.21 -6.23
CA ILE A 447 -15.73 -23.35 -5.40
C ILE A 447 -17.06 -23.05 -4.70
N ARG A 448 -17.23 -21.83 -4.15
CA ARG A 448 -18.49 -21.39 -3.53
C ARG A 448 -19.66 -21.34 -4.52
N LEU A 449 -19.43 -20.92 -5.77
CA LEU A 449 -20.45 -20.91 -6.82
C LEU A 449 -21.01 -22.32 -7.08
N ILE A 450 -20.12 -23.33 -7.13
CA ILE A 450 -20.50 -24.75 -7.34
C ILE A 450 -21.19 -25.30 -6.08
N ALA A 451 -20.64 -25.02 -4.89
CA ALA A 451 -21.21 -25.48 -3.62
C ALA A 451 -22.63 -24.95 -3.36
N THR A 452 -22.93 -23.73 -3.80
CA THR A 452 -24.26 -23.10 -3.65
C THR A 452 -25.24 -23.43 -4.78
N THR A 453 -24.79 -23.93 -5.95
CA THR A 453 -25.67 -24.16 -7.12
C THR A 453 -25.83 -25.66 -7.41
N GLN A 454 -26.65 -26.34 -6.60
CA GLN A 454 -26.80 -27.81 -6.63
C GLN A 454 -27.12 -28.38 -8.02
N GLU A 455 -28.01 -27.72 -8.77
CA GLU A 455 -28.42 -28.11 -10.13
C GLU A 455 -27.23 -28.24 -11.12
N LEU A 456 -26.18 -27.45 -10.93
CA LEU A 456 -24.99 -27.43 -11.79
C LEU A 456 -23.88 -28.38 -11.33
N GLN A 457 -23.97 -29.03 -10.17
CA GLN A 457 -22.84 -29.78 -9.59
C GLN A 457 -22.36 -30.92 -10.49
N THR A 458 -23.26 -31.76 -11.01
CA THR A 458 -22.91 -32.86 -11.92
C THR A 458 -22.24 -32.35 -13.21
N TYR A 459 -22.80 -31.30 -13.83
CA TYR A 459 -22.24 -30.67 -15.03
C TYR A 459 -20.85 -30.09 -14.75
N ALA A 460 -20.70 -29.39 -13.64
CA ALA A 460 -19.44 -28.78 -13.22
C ALA A 460 -18.34 -29.82 -13.00
N VAL A 461 -18.64 -30.93 -12.31
CA VAL A 461 -17.67 -31.98 -11.97
C VAL A 461 -17.28 -32.79 -13.21
N GLN A 462 -18.23 -33.12 -14.10
CA GLN A 462 -17.95 -33.73 -15.40
C GLN A 462 -17.04 -32.84 -16.26
N LYS A 463 -17.34 -31.53 -16.37
CA LYS A 463 -16.50 -30.57 -17.10
C LYS A 463 -15.12 -30.34 -16.49
N LEU A 464 -15.01 -30.30 -15.16
CA LEU A 464 -13.73 -30.19 -14.44
C LEU A 464 -12.87 -31.44 -14.66
N TYR A 465 -13.44 -32.65 -14.52
CA TYR A 465 -12.75 -33.91 -14.80
C TYR A 465 -12.25 -33.99 -16.25
N ALA A 466 -13.09 -33.61 -17.22
CA ALA A 466 -12.70 -33.59 -18.64
C ALA A 466 -11.57 -32.57 -18.96
N ASN A 467 -11.53 -31.43 -18.27
CA ASN A 467 -10.43 -30.46 -18.42
C ASN A 467 -9.14 -30.96 -17.73
N LEU A 468 -9.25 -31.48 -16.50
CA LEU A 468 -8.11 -31.99 -15.73
C LEU A 468 -7.45 -33.22 -16.40
N LYS A 469 -8.23 -34.06 -17.06
CA LYS A 469 -7.73 -35.17 -17.89
C LYS A 469 -7.01 -34.70 -19.17
N LYS A 470 -7.22 -33.45 -19.60
CA LYS A 470 -6.59 -32.84 -20.78
C LYS A 470 -5.33 -32.06 -20.42
N ASP A 471 -5.33 -31.34 -19.30
CA ASP A 471 -4.18 -30.53 -18.84
C ASP A 471 -4.09 -30.54 -17.30
N ILE A 472 -2.95 -31.00 -16.79
CA ILE A 472 -2.60 -31.03 -15.36
C ILE A 472 -1.60 -29.93 -14.96
N THR A 473 -1.17 -29.07 -15.90
CA THR A 473 -0.15 -28.03 -15.65
C THR A 473 -0.70 -26.79 -14.94
N GLN A 474 -2.03 -26.70 -14.77
CA GLN A 474 -2.72 -25.59 -14.13
C GLN A 474 -3.09 -25.93 -12.67
N GLU A 475 -2.44 -25.26 -11.73
CA GLU A 475 -2.58 -25.48 -10.29
C GLU A 475 -4.00 -25.23 -9.79
N SER A 476 -4.58 -24.04 -10.01
CA SER A 476 -5.94 -23.75 -9.53
C SER A 476 -7.03 -24.57 -10.24
N LEU A 477 -6.79 -25.06 -11.46
CA LEU A 477 -7.68 -26.05 -12.11
C LEU A 477 -7.61 -27.39 -11.38
N THR A 478 -6.40 -27.84 -11.02
CA THR A 478 -6.16 -29.06 -10.25
C THR A 478 -6.78 -28.98 -8.86
N GLN A 479 -6.63 -27.87 -8.15
CA GLN A 479 -7.21 -27.64 -6.82
C GLN A 479 -8.76 -27.58 -6.88
N ALA A 480 -9.33 -26.86 -7.86
CA ALA A 480 -10.79 -26.85 -8.08
C ALA A 480 -11.33 -28.26 -8.42
N GLY A 481 -10.67 -28.95 -9.35
CA GLY A 481 -11.02 -30.31 -9.77
C GLY A 481 -10.96 -31.30 -8.61
N ALA A 482 -9.87 -31.30 -7.84
CA ALA A 482 -9.69 -32.16 -6.67
C ALA A 482 -10.81 -31.95 -5.65
N TRP A 483 -11.12 -30.70 -5.28
CA TRP A 483 -12.18 -30.41 -4.32
C TRP A 483 -13.56 -30.84 -4.82
N CYS A 484 -13.92 -30.49 -6.06
CA CYS A 484 -15.23 -30.82 -6.64
C CYS A 484 -15.43 -32.33 -6.85
N ILE A 485 -14.40 -33.05 -7.31
CA ILE A 485 -14.44 -34.51 -7.46
C ILE A 485 -14.52 -35.20 -6.09
N GLY A 486 -13.84 -34.67 -5.06
CA GLY A 486 -13.89 -35.20 -3.71
C GLY A 486 -15.28 -35.08 -3.03
N GLU A 487 -15.96 -33.95 -3.17
CA GLU A 487 -17.31 -33.75 -2.62
C GLU A 487 -18.41 -34.47 -3.41
N TYR A 488 -18.31 -34.43 -4.75
CA TYR A 488 -19.39 -34.78 -5.69
C TYR A 488 -19.04 -35.96 -6.61
N GLY A 489 -18.11 -36.82 -6.22
CA GLY A 489 -17.77 -38.03 -6.96
C GLY A 489 -18.97 -38.96 -7.18
N ASP A 490 -19.96 -38.94 -6.28
CA ASP A 490 -21.23 -39.65 -6.44
C ASP A 490 -22.09 -39.09 -7.59
N ALA A 491 -22.03 -37.79 -7.86
CA ALA A 491 -22.69 -37.18 -9.02
C ALA A 491 -21.94 -37.48 -10.32
N LEU A 492 -20.59 -37.48 -10.29
CA LEU A 492 -19.75 -37.83 -11.43
C LEU A 492 -20.05 -39.23 -11.97
N LEU A 493 -20.16 -40.22 -11.07
CA LEU A 493 -20.43 -41.63 -11.39
C LEU A 493 -21.87 -41.88 -11.87
N ARG A 494 -22.85 -41.08 -11.40
CA ARG A 494 -24.27 -41.26 -11.75
C ARG A 494 -24.63 -40.82 -13.17
N GLY A 495 -23.73 -40.13 -13.88
CA GLY A 495 -23.89 -39.85 -15.32
C GLY A 495 -25.16 -39.09 -15.70
N GLY A 496 -25.47 -37.99 -15.01
CA GLY A 496 -26.70 -37.22 -15.25
C GLY A 496 -26.80 -36.63 -16.66
N GLN A 497 -27.96 -36.77 -17.30
CA GLN A 497 -28.31 -36.03 -18.51
C GLN A 497 -28.59 -34.56 -18.19
N TYR A 498 -28.07 -33.65 -19.01
CA TYR A 498 -28.34 -32.21 -18.94
C TYR A 498 -28.62 -31.67 -20.34
N GLU A 499 -29.45 -30.63 -20.43
CA GLU A 499 -29.88 -30.09 -21.72
C GLU A 499 -28.72 -29.40 -22.49
N GLU A 500 -28.76 -29.58 -23.80
CA GLU A 500 -27.80 -29.12 -24.82
C GLU A 500 -26.44 -29.86 -24.86
N ALA A 501 -26.48 -31.04 -25.50
CA ALA A 501 -25.62 -31.40 -26.64
C ALA A 501 -24.12 -31.72 -26.44
N GLU A 502 -23.69 -32.16 -25.26
CA GLU A 502 -22.44 -32.94 -25.11
C GLU A 502 -22.71 -34.33 -24.52
N LEU A 503 -22.13 -35.37 -25.13
CA LEU A 503 -22.20 -36.74 -24.64
C LEU A 503 -21.44 -36.85 -23.31
N VAL A 504 -22.15 -37.26 -22.26
CA VAL A 504 -21.56 -37.59 -20.96
C VAL A 504 -20.51 -38.68 -21.14
N GLN A 505 -19.30 -38.46 -20.64
CA GLN A 505 -18.31 -39.54 -20.56
C GLN A 505 -18.68 -40.43 -19.38
N GLU A 506 -18.85 -41.72 -19.62
CA GLU A 506 -18.88 -42.71 -18.54
C GLU A 506 -17.51 -42.72 -17.85
N VAL A 507 -17.49 -42.40 -16.57
CA VAL A 507 -16.27 -42.34 -15.75
C VAL A 507 -16.32 -43.49 -14.75
N LYS A 508 -15.27 -44.32 -14.68
CA LYS A 508 -15.18 -45.41 -13.72
C LYS A 508 -14.45 -44.95 -12.46
N GLU A 509 -14.79 -45.54 -11.30
CA GLU A 509 -14.16 -45.24 -10.01
C GLU A 509 -12.62 -45.35 -10.09
N GLY A 510 -12.10 -46.35 -10.83
CA GLY A 510 -10.66 -46.53 -11.06
C GLY A 510 -10.01 -45.39 -11.87
N ASP A 511 -10.66 -44.88 -12.92
CA ASP A 511 -10.09 -43.82 -13.79
C ASP A 511 -9.80 -42.53 -13.00
N VAL A 512 -10.63 -42.25 -11.98
CA VAL A 512 -10.49 -41.08 -11.11
C VAL A 512 -9.30 -41.22 -10.15
N VAL A 513 -9.10 -42.42 -9.57
CA VAL A 513 -7.91 -42.70 -8.74
C VAL A 513 -6.64 -42.67 -9.58
N ASP A 514 -6.71 -43.12 -10.83
CA ASP A 514 -5.59 -43.13 -11.76
C ASP A 514 -5.21 -41.70 -12.20
N LEU A 515 -6.19 -40.82 -12.43
CA LEU A 515 -5.93 -39.39 -12.68
C LEU A 515 -5.25 -38.71 -11.49
N PHE A 516 -5.73 -38.92 -10.25
CA PHE A 516 -5.08 -38.35 -9.07
C PHE A 516 -3.68 -38.94 -8.81
N SER A 517 -3.50 -40.24 -9.04
CA SER A 517 -2.17 -40.87 -8.96
C SER A 517 -1.21 -40.32 -10.01
N LEU A 518 -1.69 -40.06 -11.24
CA LEU A 518 -0.89 -39.42 -12.30
C LEU A 518 -0.45 -38.01 -11.90
N ILE A 519 -1.35 -37.22 -11.30
CA ILE A 519 -1.04 -35.86 -10.84
C ILE A 519 -0.02 -35.88 -9.69
N LEU A 520 -0.23 -36.73 -8.66
CA LEU A 520 0.68 -36.86 -7.50
C LEU A 520 2.08 -37.33 -7.90
N ASN A 521 2.21 -38.17 -8.92
CA ASN A 521 3.49 -38.63 -9.46
C ASN A 521 4.12 -37.64 -10.47
N SER A 522 3.48 -36.49 -10.74
CA SER A 522 3.97 -35.50 -11.70
C SER A 522 4.83 -34.42 -11.05
N SER A 523 5.73 -33.80 -11.83
CA SER A 523 6.51 -32.63 -11.41
C SER A 523 5.68 -31.35 -11.21
N TYR A 524 4.35 -31.41 -11.39
CA TYR A 524 3.41 -30.29 -11.16
C TYR A 524 2.65 -30.42 -9.83
N ALA A 525 2.94 -31.46 -9.03
CA ALA A 525 2.38 -31.67 -7.69
C ALA A 525 2.99 -30.69 -6.67
N ASN A 526 2.49 -29.45 -6.64
CA ASN A 526 2.74 -28.53 -5.52
C ASN A 526 2.19 -29.11 -4.20
N GLN A 527 2.73 -28.65 -3.06
CA GLN A 527 2.25 -28.99 -1.71
C GLN A 527 0.73 -28.83 -1.58
N VAL A 528 0.20 -27.64 -1.87
CA VAL A 528 -1.24 -27.34 -1.73
C VAL A 528 -2.10 -28.22 -2.65
N SER A 529 -1.62 -28.56 -3.85
CA SER A 529 -2.31 -29.50 -4.74
C SER A 529 -2.31 -30.92 -4.19
N THR A 530 -1.19 -31.37 -3.60
CA THR A 530 -1.05 -32.68 -2.94
C THR A 530 -1.98 -32.79 -1.73
N GLU A 531 -2.00 -31.76 -0.89
CA GLU A 531 -2.93 -31.59 0.23
C GLU A 531 -4.40 -31.71 -0.18
N TYR A 532 -4.82 -30.99 -1.24
CA TYR A 532 -6.19 -31.05 -1.77
C TYR A 532 -6.53 -32.45 -2.30
N ILE A 533 -5.61 -33.09 -3.03
CA ILE A 533 -5.81 -34.42 -3.61
C ILE A 533 -5.89 -35.49 -2.52
N ILE A 534 -5.07 -35.42 -1.46
CA ILE A 534 -5.10 -36.36 -0.33
C ILE A 534 -6.45 -36.28 0.41
N THR A 535 -6.98 -35.08 0.66
CA THR A 535 -8.32 -34.90 1.21
C THR A 535 -9.43 -35.35 0.25
N ALA A 536 -9.27 -35.15 -1.07
CA ALA A 536 -10.23 -35.61 -2.08
C ALA A 536 -10.28 -37.16 -2.17
N LEU A 537 -9.12 -37.81 -2.24
CA LEU A 537 -8.99 -39.28 -2.22
C LEU A 537 -9.65 -39.88 -0.96
N MET A 538 -9.45 -39.25 0.19
CA MET A 538 -10.07 -39.72 1.43
C MET A 538 -11.60 -39.58 1.41
N LYS A 539 -12.15 -38.48 0.89
CA LYS A 539 -13.61 -38.35 0.69
C LYS A 539 -14.15 -39.40 -0.29
N LEU A 540 -13.48 -39.60 -1.42
CA LEU A 540 -13.84 -40.62 -2.41
C LEU A 540 -13.89 -42.03 -1.81
N SER A 541 -13.05 -42.33 -0.82
CA SER A 541 -13.07 -43.63 -0.11
C SER A 541 -14.38 -43.95 0.62
N THR A 542 -15.30 -42.98 0.73
CA THR A 542 -16.69 -43.14 1.26
C THR A 542 -17.79 -42.94 0.21
N ARG A 543 -17.44 -42.44 -0.99
CA ARG A 543 -18.37 -42.22 -2.12
C ARG A 543 -18.34 -43.36 -3.13
N PHE A 544 -17.19 -44.04 -3.25
CA PHE A 544 -16.97 -45.20 -4.09
C PHE A 544 -17.57 -46.48 -3.47
N THR A 545 -17.91 -47.42 -4.35
CA THR A 545 -18.59 -48.68 -4.02
C THR A 545 -17.78 -49.93 -4.36
N ASP A 546 -16.80 -49.84 -5.27
CA ASP A 546 -15.87 -50.92 -5.55
C ASP A 546 -14.72 -50.94 -4.49
N PRO A 547 -14.46 -52.08 -3.82
CA PRO A 547 -13.33 -52.19 -2.89
C PRO A 547 -11.96 -52.01 -3.54
N ALA A 548 -11.79 -52.25 -4.85
CA ALA A 548 -10.48 -52.18 -5.51
C ALA A 548 -9.92 -50.74 -5.65
N PRO A 549 -10.69 -49.72 -6.10
CA PRO A 549 -10.31 -48.31 -6.00
C PRO A 549 -10.03 -47.86 -4.56
N VAL A 550 -10.81 -48.32 -3.59
CA VAL A 550 -10.64 -47.95 -2.17
C VAL A 550 -9.34 -48.50 -1.59
N GLU A 551 -8.97 -49.75 -1.91
CA GLU A 551 -7.66 -50.33 -1.57
C GLU A 551 -6.50 -49.60 -2.29
N LYS A 552 -6.70 -49.12 -3.52
CA LYS A 552 -5.71 -48.30 -4.24
C LYS A 552 -5.51 -46.93 -3.56
N ILE A 553 -6.59 -46.27 -3.13
CA ILE A 553 -6.54 -45.04 -2.32
C ILE A 553 -5.72 -45.27 -1.04
N ARG A 554 -5.99 -46.37 -0.31
CA ARG A 554 -5.28 -46.70 0.94
C ARG A 554 -3.75 -46.81 0.73
N ARG A 555 -3.32 -47.43 -0.38
CA ARG A 555 -1.88 -47.53 -0.73
C ARG A 555 -1.24 -46.19 -1.07
N ILE A 556 -1.96 -45.31 -1.79
CA ILE A 556 -1.47 -43.95 -2.09
C ILE A 556 -1.22 -43.19 -0.78
N LEU A 557 -2.19 -43.21 0.14
CA LEU A 557 -2.07 -42.55 1.44
C LEU A 557 -0.90 -43.11 2.26
N GLN A 558 -0.71 -44.43 2.29
CA GLN A 558 0.44 -45.06 2.97
C GLN A 558 1.80 -44.57 2.42
N THR A 559 1.94 -44.37 1.12
CA THR A 559 3.17 -43.82 0.51
C THR A 559 3.48 -42.40 1.01
N HIS A 560 2.46 -41.59 1.31
CA HIS A 560 2.64 -40.21 1.80
C HIS A 560 2.83 -40.09 3.33
N GLN A 561 2.74 -41.19 4.10
CA GLN A 561 2.99 -41.16 5.56
C GLN A 561 4.46 -40.84 5.91
N THR A 562 5.40 -41.06 4.98
CA THR A 562 6.80 -40.67 5.11
C THR A 562 7.15 -39.44 4.26
N SER A 563 6.18 -38.54 4.02
CA SER A 563 6.44 -37.24 3.41
C SER A 563 7.38 -36.39 4.28
N LEU A 564 8.16 -35.52 3.64
CA LEU A 564 8.96 -34.49 4.32
C LEU A 564 8.14 -33.24 4.68
N ASP A 565 6.96 -33.09 4.08
CA ASP A 565 6.01 -32.01 4.36
C ASP A 565 5.03 -32.43 5.46
N VAL A 566 4.94 -31.61 6.49
CA VAL A 566 4.24 -31.88 7.76
C VAL A 566 2.73 -31.97 7.56
N GLU A 567 2.13 -31.09 6.74
CA GLU A 567 0.68 -31.11 6.47
C GLU A 567 0.27 -32.38 5.69
N VAL A 568 1.03 -32.70 4.63
CA VAL A 568 0.82 -33.93 3.85
C VAL A 568 1.04 -35.19 4.71
N GLN A 569 2.08 -35.21 5.55
CA GLN A 569 2.34 -36.32 6.48
C GLN A 569 1.21 -36.48 7.49
N GLN A 570 0.82 -35.40 8.17
CA GLN A 570 -0.23 -35.42 9.21
C GLN A 570 -1.54 -35.96 8.63
N ARG A 571 -2.00 -35.42 7.51
CA ARG A 571 -3.22 -35.89 6.83
C ARG A 571 -3.11 -37.33 6.37
N ALA A 572 -1.96 -37.77 5.84
CA ALA A 572 -1.75 -39.16 5.41
C ALA A 572 -1.75 -40.16 6.59
N VAL A 573 -1.27 -39.76 7.76
CA VAL A 573 -1.30 -40.57 9.00
C VAL A 573 -2.72 -40.58 9.60
N GLU A 574 -3.36 -39.42 9.77
CA GLU A 574 -4.73 -39.31 10.28
C GLU A 574 -5.74 -40.06 9.41
N TYR A 575 -5.71 -39.86 8.10
CA TYR A 575 -6.61 -40.55 7.18
C TYR A 575 -6.31 -42.06 7.15
N GLY A 576 -5.04 -42.45 7.21
CA GLY A 576 -4.62 -43.85 7.35
C GLY A 576 -5.18 -44.52 8.60
N ASN A 577 -5.19 -43.82 9.74
CA ASN A 577 -5.80 -44.29 10.99
C ASN A 577 -7.33 -44.33 10.89
N LEU A 578 -7.96 -43.38 10.20
CA LEU A 578 -9.42 -43.33 10.02
C LEU A 578 -9.97 -44.49 9.17
N PHE A 579 -9.15 -45.16 8.34
CA PHE A 579 -9.53 -46.43 7.70
C PHE A 579 -9.84 -47.57 8.68
N ALA A 580 -9.32 -47.52 9.92
CA ALA A 580 -9.65 -48.51 10.96
C ALA A 580 -11.07 -48.34 11.53
N PHE A 581 -11.72 -47.19 11.30
CA PHE A 581 -12.98 -46.81 11.95
C PHE A 581 -14.09 -46.49 10.93
N ASP A 582 -14.48 -47.47 10.09
CA ASP A 582 -15.36 -47.21 8.93
C ASP A 582 -16.69 -46.51 9.25
N GLN A 583 -17.32 -46.82 10.39
CA GLN A 583 -18.56 -46.13 10.81
C GLN A 583 -18.32 -44.64 11.09
N VAL A 584 -17.21 -44.30 11.74
CA VAL A 584 -16.81 -42.90 12.00
C VAL A 584 -16.39 -42.21 10.70
N ARG A 585 -15.63 -42.91 9.86
CA ARG A 585 -15.16 -42.44 8.54
C ARG A 585 -16.31 -41.92 7.67
N ARG A 586 -17.45 -42.62 7.64
CA ARG A 586 -18.62 -42.20 6.85
C ARG A 586 -19.28 -40.93 7.39
N GLY A 587 -19.44 -40.80 8.71
CA GLY A 587 -20.07 -39.63 9.34
C GLY A 587 -19.17 -38.37 9.33
N VAL A 588 -17.86 -38.53 9.52
CA VAL A 588 -16.90 -37.41 9.46
C VAL A 588 -16.73 -36.87 8.04
N LEU A 589 -16.96 -37.71 7.02
CA LEU A 589 -16.80 -37.36 5.61
C LEU A 589 -18.14 -37.18 4.87
N GLU A 590 -19.20 -36.73 5.54
CA GLU A 590 -20.41 -36.25 4.87
C GLU A 590 -20.12 -35.02 3.97
N LYS A 591 -21.10 -34.60 3.16
CA LYS A 591 -20.92 -33.47 2.25
C LYS A 591 -20.86 -32.16 3.02
N MET A 592 -19.86 -31.32 2.72
CA MET A 592 -19.66 -30.05 3.43
C MET A 592 -20.88 -29.13 3.29
N PRO A 593 -21.37 -28.51 4.38
CA PRO A 593 -22.48 -27.56 4.32
C PRO A 593 -22.16 -26.38 3.37
N PRO A 594 -23.13 -25.91 2.55
CA PRO A 594 -22.90 -24.81 1.64
C PRO A 594 -22.54 -23.54 2.44
N PRO A 595 -21.39 -22.89 2.17
CA PRO A 595 -20.94 -21.75 2.97
C PRO A 595 -21.88 -20.56 2.81
N GLN A 596 -22.27 -19.96 3.94
CA GLN A 596 -23.21 -18.85 3.98
C GLN A 596 -22.74 -17.66 3.13
N ILE A 597 -23.63 -17.14 2.28
CA ILE A 597 -23.37 -15.96 1.46
C ILE A 597 -23.48 -14.70 2.33
N LYS A 598 -22.45 -14.43 3.14
CA LYS A 598 -22.26 -13.08 3.70
C LYS A 598 -21.91 -12.15 2.55
N GLU A 599 -22.61 -11.02 2.40
CA GLU A 599 -22.31 -10.05 1.33
C GLU A 599 -20.87 -9.51 1.44
N GLU A 600 -20.38 -9.38 2.68
CA GLU A 600 -19.00 -9.07 3.08
C GLU A 600 -17.95 -10.05 2.51
N SER A 601 -18.36 -11.29 2.16
CA SER A 601 -17.47 -12.37 1.74
C SER A 601 -17.34 -12.54 0.22
N ARG A 602 -18.04 -11.72 -0.58
CA ARG A 602 -17.72 -11.58 -2.01
C ARG A 602 -16.28 -11.07 -2.16
N VAL A 603 -15.63 -11.36 -3.29
CA VAL A 603 -14.24 -10.94 -3.58
C VAL A 603 -14.08 -9.41 -3.57
N LEU A 604 -15.19 -8.67 -3.66
CA LEU A 604 -15.30 -7.26 -3.32
C LEU A 604 -16.39 -7.07 -2.27
N GLY A 605 -16.19 -6.13 -1.35
CA GLY A 605 -17.25 -5.64 -0.46
C GLY A 605 -18.41 -4.98 -1.20
N ARG A 606 -19.41 -4.53 -0.43
CA ARG A 606 -20.70 -3.98 -0.88
C ARG A 606 -20.66 -3.34 -2.28
N ALA A 607 -21.31 -3.99 -3.25
CA ALA A 607 -21.52 -3.42 -4.57
C ALA A 607 -22.15 -2.02 -4.45
N PRO A 608 -21.74 -1.03 -5.27
CA PRO A 608 -22.21 0.35 -5.12
C PRO A 608 -23.69 0.47 -5.53
N SER A 609 -24.58 0.18 -4.58
CA SER A 609 -25.98 0.58 -4.61
C SER A 609 -26.01 2.09 -4.86
N LYS A 610 -26.64 2.52 -5.97
CA LYS A 610 -26.68 3.92 -6.43
C LYS A 610 -26.83 4.86 -5.23
N LYS A 611 -25.81 5.67 -4.92
CA LYS A 611 -25.97 6.77 -3.96
C LYS A 611 -27.00 7.71 -4.55
N ALA A 612 -28.23 7.67 -4.04
CA ALA A 612 -29.22 8.69 -4.34
C ALA A 612 -28.59 10.04 -3.92
N LYS A 613 -28.43 10.96 -4.87
CA LYS A 613 -27.89 12.30 -4.58
C LYS A 613 -28.93 13.06 -3.75
N SER A 614 -28.88 12.91 -2.43
CA SER A 614 -29.56 13.80 -1.50
C SER A 614 -28.89 15.18 -1.62
N ALA A 615 -29.50 16.04 -2.45
CA ALA A 615 -28.98 17.36 -2.75
C ALA A 615 -29.24 18.30 -1.56
N ASN A 616 -28.35 18.27 -0.57
CA ASN A 616 -28.47 19.06 0.66
C ASN A 616 -28.15 20.56 0.44
N ARG A 617 -28.85 21.19 -0.51
CA ARG A 617 -28.85 22.65 -0.69
C ARG A 617 -29.57 23.28 0.50
N LYS A 618 -28.81 23.93 1.39
CA LYS A 618 -29.34 24.78 2.47
C LYS A 618 -30.11 25.96 1.86
N SER A 619 -31.42 25.82 1.67
CA SER A 619 -32.30 26.94 1.32
C SER A 619 -32.53 27.84 2.54
N LYS A 620 -32.71 29.15 2.30
CA LYS A 620 -32.93 30.14 3.36
C LYS A 620 -34.28 29.93 4.04
N ILE A 621 -34.32 30.11 5.35
CA ILE A 621 -35.55 30.06 6.15
C ILE A 621 -36.46 31.23 5.76
N ILE A 622 -37.71 30.92 5.40
CA ILE A 622 -38.84 31.86 5.35
C ILE A 622 -40.02 31.18 6.07
N LYS A 623 -40.66 31.91 6.99
CA LYS A 623 -41.99 31.65 7.60
C LYS A 623 -42.95 32.75 7.11
N PRO A 624 -44.29 32.67 7.27
CA PRO A 624 -45.14 31.63 7.91
C PRO A 624 -45.90 30.79 6.83
N THR A 625 -46.99 30.03 7.03
CA THR A 625 -48.16 30.17 7.94
C THR A 625 -48.83 28.80 8.21
N GLU A 626 -49.65 28.73 9.27
CA GLU A 626 -50.34 27.53 9.76
C GLU A 626 -51.67 27.27 9.02
N GLN A 627 -51.89 26.08 8.45
CA GLN A 627 -53.27 25.55 8.22
C GLN A 627 -53.42 24.04 7.92
N ASP A 628 -52.42 23.35 7.34
CA ASP A 628 -52.53 21.93 6.94
C ASP A 628 -52.08 20.92 8.03
N LEU A 629 -52.78 20.86 9.17
CA LEU A 629 -52.47 19.92 10.27
C LEU A 629 -53.70 19.23 10.88
N LEU A 630 -54.68 18.84 10.04
CA LEU A 630 -55.90 18.19 10.54
C LEU A 630 -56.59 17.23 9.55
N ASP A 631 -55.82 16.33 8.92
CA ASP A 631 -56.39 15.10 8.34
C ASP A 631 -55.36 13.95 8.25
N ILE A 632 -55.82 12.74 7.95
CA ILE A 632 -55.06 11.48 7.82
C ILE A 632 -54.48 10.92 9.15
N MET A 633 -55.41 10.51 10.03
CA MET A 633 -55.18 9.43 11.00
C MET A 633 -56.32 8.40 10.92
N ASP A 634 -56.22 7.43 10.01
CA ASP A 634 -56.75 6.08 10.26
C ASP A 634 -56.06 5.01 9.37
N THR A 635 -56.53 3.76 9.50
CA THR A 635 -55.76 2.53 9.32
C THR A 635 -56.40 1.60 8.25
N PRO A 636 -56.22 0.25 8.21
CA PRO A 636 -55.32 -0.29 7.19
C PRO A 636 -55.87 -1.45 6.32
N ALA A 637 -55.06 -1.77 5.31
CA ALA A 637 -54.91 -3.10 4.66
C ALA A 637 -56.02 -3.66 3.74
N ALA A 638 -55.54 -4.49 2.80
CA ALA A 638 -56.08 -5.79 2.36
C ALA A 638 -56.19 -5.99 0.81
N VAL A 639 -55.58 -7.09 0.35
CA VAL A 639 -55.80 -7.88 -0.89
C VAL A 639 -56.71 -7.36 -2.01
N ALA A 640 -56.19 -7.35 -3.25
CA ALA A 640 -56.52 -8.39 -4.24
C ALA A 640 -55.65 -8.34 -5.53
N ALA A 641 -55.40 -9.52 -6.10
CA ALA A 641 -55.13 -9.76 -7.53
C ALA A 641 -56.32 -10.61 -8.05
N PRO A 642 -56.63 -10.75 -9.37
CA PRO A 642 -55.68 -11.23 -10.39
C PRO A 642 -55.96 -10.80 -11.86
N THR A 643 -55.43 -11.60 -12.81
CA THR A 643 -55.87 -11.83 -14.22
C THR A 643 -55.59 -10.79 -15.32
N ASN A 644 -54.49 -11.06 -16.05
CA ASN A 644 -54.31 -11.07 -17.51
C ASN A 644 -55.27 -10.28 -18.43
N GLY A 645 -54.69 -9.35 -19.20
CA GLY A 645 -55.20 -8.88 -20.50
C GLY A 645 -54.06 -8.31 -21.34
N SER A 646 -53.72 -8.94 -22.47
CA SER A 646 -52.68 -8.45 -23.40
C SER A 646 -53.20 -7.27 -24.23
N GLN A 647 -52.36 -6.33 -24.69
CA GLN A 647 -51.64 -6.46 -25.96
C GLN A 647 -50.59 -5.33 -26.20
N ALA A 648 -49.64 -5.65 -27.10
CA ALA A 648 -48.94 -4.79 -28.06
C ALA A 648 -48.20 -3.51 -27.62
N THR A 649 -46.92 -3.46 -28.01
CA THR A 649 -46.13 -2.24 -28.17
C THR A 649 -46.54 -1.45 -29.43
N ASN A 650 -46.58 -0.12 -29.33
CA ASN A 650 -45.91 0.87 -30.19
C ASN A 650 -46.16 2.26 -29.55
N SER A 651 -45.30 3.29 -29.55
CA SER A 651 -44.13 3.63 -30.38
C SER A 651 -44.45 3.93 -31.85
N ASP A 652 -45.36 4.87 -32.11
CA ASP A 652 -44.97 6.23 -32.54
C ASP A 652 -46.14 7.23 -32.31
N LEU A 653 -45.97 8.48 -32.76
CA LEU A 653 -46.98 9.55 -32.87
C LEU A 653 -47.47 10.21 -31.58
N LEU A 654 -46.53 10.82 -30.84
CA LEU A 654 -46.80 12.13 -30.20
C LEU A 654 -46.78 13.27 -31.24
N ALA A 655 -47.54 13.09 -32.33
CA ALA A 655 -47.61 14.03 -33.45
C ALA A 655 -49.01 14.01 -34.07
N ASP A 656 -49.96 14.71 -33.45
CA ASP A 656 -51.06 15.41 -34.15
C ASP A 656 -51.81 16.45 -33.28
N ILE A 657 -51.78 16.33 -31.95
CA ILE A 657 -52.50 17.25 -31.03
C ILE A 657 -51.71 18.56 -30.80
N LEU A 658 -51.27 19.20 -31.90
CA LEU A 658 -50.86 20.61 -31.93
C LEU A 658 -51.08 21.33 -33.29
N GLY A 659 -52.03 20.86 -34.11
CA GLY A 659 -52.75 21.71 -35.08
C GLY A 659 -52.28 21.67 -36.55
N GLY A 660 -53.22 21.39 -37.46
CA GLY A 660 -53.05 21.47 -38.92
C GLY A 660 -52.92 22.92 -39.44
N VAL A 661 -52.69 23.16 -40.74
CA VAL A 661 -53.45 22.66 -41.93
C VAL A 661 -52.56 22.84 -43.18
N SER A 662 -52.52 22.02 -44.25
CA SER A 662 -52.96 20.64 -44.59
C SER A 662 -52.25 20.24 -45.92
N THR A 663 -52.51 19.20 -46.75
CA THR A 663 -53.59 18.20 -46.95
C THR A 663 -53.05 17.05 -47.83
N GLY A 664 -53.74 15.90 -47.93
CA GLY A 664 -53.81 15.11 -49.18
C GLY A 664 -53.26 13.66 -49.22
N SER A 665 -54.13 12.68 -48.92
CA SER A 665 -54.25 11.34 -49.54
C SER A 665 -53.02 10.41 -49.82
N ALA A 666 -52.80 9.42 -48.94
CA ALA A 666 -52.95 7.94 -49.09
C ALA A 666 -52.45 7.16 -50.36
N PRO A 667 -52.41 5.79 -50.37
CA PRO A 667 -51.67 4.83 -49.50
C PRO A 667 -51.04 3.60 -50.27
N ALA A 668 -50.24 2.72 -49.62
CA ALA A 668 -50.15 1.22 -49.82
C ALA A 668 -48.82 0.54 -49.31
N SER A 669 -48.81 -0.80 -49.21
CA SER A 669 -47.73 -1.74 -48.81
C SER A 669 -47.58 -2.89 -49.88
N PRO A 670 -46.72 -3.96 -49.81
CA PRO A 670 -45.96 -4.59 -48.70
C PRO A 670 -44.51 -5.10 -49.05
N ALA A 671 -44.00 -6.13 -48.34
CA ALA A 671 -42.69 -6.85 -48.48
C ALA A 671 -42.82 -8.18 -49.32
N PRO A 672 -41.89 -9.18 -49.40
CA PRO A 672 -40.60 -9.45 -48.71
C PRO A 672 -39.46 -10.12 -49.59
N GLN A 673 -38.56 -10.94 -48.98
CA GLN A 673 -37.59 -11.92 -49.56
C GLN A 673 -36.22 -11.45 -50.14
N GLN A 674 -35.21 -12.31 -50.42
CA GLN A 674 -34.57 -13.40 -49.63
C GLN A 674 -33.27 -13.95 -50.33
N SER A 675 -32.25 -14.36 -49.54
CA SER A 675 -31.23 -15.41 -49.84
C SER A 675 -30.03 -15.20 -50.80
N ASN A 676 -28.92 -15.82 -50.38
CA ASN A 676 -27.96 -16.69 -51.11
C ASN A 676 -26.81 -16.20 -52.04
N ILE A 677 -25.61 -16.56 -51.57
CA ILE A 677 -24.53 -17.34 -52.25
C ILE A 677 -23.61 -16.65 -53.27
N SER A 678 -22.31 -16.88 -53.05
CA SER A 678 -21.19 -16.58 -53.94
C SER A 678 -21.07 -17.55 -55.12
N SER A 679 -20.98 -17.04 -56.36
CA SER A 679 -19.91 -17.36 -57.34
C SER A 679 -20.24 -16.87 -58.76
N ILE A 680 -19.43 -15.95 -59.28
CA ILE A 680 -19.12 -15.74 -60.71
C ILE A 680 -17.77 -14.99 -60.68
N MET A 681 -16.66 -15.60 -61.10
CA MET A 681 -16.19 -15.78 -62.48
C MET A 681 -16.01 -14.42 -63.19
N ASP A 682 -14.77 -13.95 -63.38
CA ASP A 682 -13.83 -14.34 -64.46
C ASP A 682 -13.97 -13.37 -65.66
N LEU A 683 -12.95 -13.29 -66.54
CA LEU A 683 -12.60 -12.21 -67.50
C LEU A 683 -11.77 -11.08 -66.84
N PHE A 684 -10.52 -10.76 -67.23
CA PHE A 684 -9.64 -11.30 -68.30
C PHE A 684 -8.17 -11.40 -67.83
N GLY A 685 -7.35 -12.24 -68.49
CA GLY A 685 -5.90 -12.41 -68.23
C GLY A 685 -5.00 -11.25 -68.71
N SER A 686 -3.69 -11.28 -68.48
CA SER A 686 -2.75 -12.26 -69.08
C SER A 686 -1.32 -12.19 -68.48
N GLY A 687 -0.49 -13.23 -68.70
CA GLY A 687 0.95 -13.31 -68.32
C GLY A 687 1.89 -13.20 -69.53
N PRO A 688 3.09 -13.86 -69.58
CA PRO A 688 3.66 -14.86 -68.64
C PRO A 688 5.21 -14.78 -68.39
N ALA A 689 5.80 -15.89 -67.92
CA ALA A 689 7.25 -16.25 -67.74
C ALA A 689 7.96 -15.73 -66.46
N GLY A 690 8.88 -16.48 -65.82
CA GLY A 690 9.48 -17.80 -66.12
C GLY A 690 10.03 -18.55 -64.88
N GLN A 691 10.66 -19.73 -65.07
CA GLN A 691 11.01 -20.71 -64.02
C GLN A 691 12.49 -20.66 -63.53
N GLY A 692 12.82 -21.24 -62.36
CA GLY A 692 14.20 -21.70 -62.08
C GLY A 692 14.61 -21.94 -60.60
N SER A 693 15.18 -23.12 -60.31
CA SER A 693 16.07 -23.49 -59.19
C SER A 693 17.11 -24.52 -59.74
N PRO A 694 18.21 -24.99 -59.07
CA PRO A 694 18.40 -25.27 -57.63
C PRO A 694 19.84 -24.96 -57.08
N SER A 695 20.25 -25.62 -55.97
CA SER A 695 21.58 -25.57 -55.31
C SER A 695 22.65 -26.50 -55.92
N PRO A 696 23.95 -26.41 -55.52
CA PRO A 696 24.54 -27.45 -54.65
C PRO A 696 25.67 -26.98 -53.67
N ALA A 697 26.26 -27.92 -52.91
CA ALA A 697 27.46 -27.77 -52.03
C ALA A 697 28.54 -28.84 -52.37
N PRO A 698 29.82 -28.71 -51.93
CA PRO A 698 30.38 -29.32 -50.68
C PRO A 698 31.46 -28.42 -49.99
N GLY A 699 32.24 -28.68 -48.92
CA GLY A 699 32.68 -29.84 -48.08
C GLY A 699 34.21 -29.72 -47.82
N SER A 700 34.92 -30.26 -46.81
CA SER A 700 34.62 -31.02 -45.57
C SER A 700 35.93 -31.28 -44.74
N ALA A 701 35.85 -31.81 -43.50
CA ALA A 701 36.96 -32.25 -42.59
C ALA A 701 37.81 -31.15 -41.87
N GLY A 702 38.43 -31.37 -40.68
CA GLY A 702 38.47 -32.48 -39.70
C GLY A 702 39.22 -32.03 -38.39
N LEU A 703 38.86 -32.46 -37.17
CA LEU A 703 39.29 -33.69 -36.42
C LEU A 703 40.76 -33.65 -35.92
N ASP A 704 41.16 -33.99 -34.68
CA ASP A 704 40.47 -34.57 -33.48
C ASP A 704 41.37 -34.53 -32.17
N ILE A 705 40.93 -35.20 -31.07
CA ILE A 705 41.70 -35.92 -30.01
C ILE A 705 42.02 -35.31 -28.59
N MET A 706 41.18 -35.72 -27.61
CA MET A 706 41.41 -36.32 -26.25
C MET A 706 42.42 -35.80 -25.17
N SER A 707 41.88 -35.41 -23.99
CA SER A 707 42.18 -35.86 -22.58
C SER A 707 43.62 -35.82 -21.96
N PRO A 708 43.85 -35.99 -20.62
CA PRO A 708 42.94 -36.15 -19.45
C PRO A 708 43.22 -35.24 -18.20
N VAL A 709 42.36 -35.37 -17.17
CA VAL A 709 42.54 -35.21 -15.70
C VAL A 709 43.78 -34.50 -15.10
N ALA A 710 43.54 -33.47 -14.26
CA ALA A 710 44.25 -33.24 -12.97
C ALA A 710 43.56 -32.19 -12.07
N SER A 711 43.66 -32.33 -10.75
CA SER A 711 43.34 -31.28 -9.76
C SER A 711 44.30 -31.32 -8.55
N PRO A 712 44.95 -30.19 -8.21
CA PRO A 712 45.55 -29.98 -6.89
C PRO A 712 45.26 -28.54 -6.35
N PRO A 713 45.95 -27.98 -5.34
CA PRO A 713 45.40 -27.82 -3.98
C PRO A 713 45.22 -26.34 -3.55
N PRO A 714 44.63 -26.04 -2.37
CA PRO A 714 44.25 -24.67 -1.99
C PRO A 714 45.43 -23.81 -1.52
N GLN A 715 45.47 -22.55 -1.95
CA GLN A 715 46.36 -21.51 -1.40
C GLN A 715 45.63 -20.19 -1.13
N GLN A 716 46.15 -19.49 -0.12
CA GLN A 716 45.51 -18.42 0.66
C GLN A 716 45.12 -17.17 -0.17
N PRO A 717 44.03 -16.45 0.21
CA PRO A 717 43.80 -15.10 -0.29
C PRO A 717 44.80 -14.11 0.34
N SER A 718 45.25 -13.14 -0.46
CA SER A 718 46.03 -11.98 -0.02
C SER A 718 45.60 -10.74 -0.83
N PRO A 719 45.72 -9.53 -0.27
CA PRO A 719 44.53 -8.67 -0.18
C PRO A 719 44.27 -7.74 -1.38
N ALA A 720 42.99 -7.59 -1.71
CA ALA A 720 42.51 -6.63 -2.72
C ALA A 720 42.47 -5.18 -2.18
N THR A 721 42.58 -4.21 -3.09
CA THR A 721 42.73 -2.78 -2.79
C THR A 721 41.53 -2.19 -2.03
N GLN A 722 41.80 -1.47 -0.93
CA GLN A 722 40.79 -1.00 0.00
C GLN A 722 39.86 0.07 -0.60
N GLY A 723 38.59 -0.29 -0.82
CA GLY A 723 37.53 0.68 -1.11
C GLY A 723 37.16 1.50 0.12
N GLN A 724 37.01 2.82 -0.03
CA GLN A 724 36.67 3.72 1.08
C GLN A 724 35.39 3.27 1.83
N TRP A 725 35.57 2.96 3.12
CA TRP A 725 34.49 2.93 4.10
C TRP A 725 34.05 4.36 4.40
N LEU A 726 32.75 4.64 4.34
CA LEU A 726 32.19 5.94 4.78
C LEU A 726 31.32 5.67 6.03
N PRO A 727 31.46 6.46 7.10
CA PRO A 727 30.61 6.32 8.29
C PRO A 727 29.15 6.67 7.99
N CYS A 728 28.25 6.05 8.75
CA CYS A 728 26.82 6.39 8.77
C CYS A 728 26.24 6.44 10.20
N TYR A 729 26.95 5.92 11.19
CA TYR A 729 26.59 5.98 12.61
C TYR A 729 27.88 5.96 13.43
N ASN A 730 28.00 6.85 14.41
CA ASN A 730 29.15 6.92 15.31
C ASN A 730 28.68 7.47 16.66
N ALA A 731 28.12 6.59 17.49
CA ALA A 731 27.60 6.87 18.81
C ALA A 731 27.57 5.56 19.63
N ASN A 732 27.47 5.66 20.96
CA ASN A 732 27.42 4.49 21.87
C ASN A 732 28.54 3.49 21.58
N ASP A 733 29.77 4.00 21.48
CA ASP A 733 31.03 3.31 21.12
C ASP A 733 31.04 2.51 19.80
N LEU A 734 29.94 2.48 19.04
CA LEU A 734 29.83 1.76 17.78
C LEU A 734 29.99 2.71 16.58
N ASN A 735 31.09 2.56 15.86
CA ASN A 735 31.30 3.20 14.56
C ASN A 735 30.86 2.25 13.44
N VAL A 736 29.70 2.52 12.84
CA VAL A 736 29.22 1.77 11.67
C VAL A 736 29.59 2.53 10.40
N THR A 737 30.36 1.85 9.57
CA THR A 737 30.81 2.34 8.27
C THR A 737 30.31 1.40 7.17
N PHE A 738 30.06 1.90 5.97
CA PHE A 738 29.62 1.06 4.85
C PHE A 738 30.56 1.23 3.66
N GLN A 739 30.86 0.14 2.97
CA GLN A 739 31.49 0.10 1.65
C GLN A 739 30.44 -0.38 0.64
N VAL A 740 30.29 0.29 -0.51
CA VAL A 740 29.25 -0.02 -1.50
C VAL A 740 29.90 -0.34 -2.84
N GLN A 741 29.52 -1.47 -3.43
CA GLN A 741 30.00 -1.97 -4.71
C GLN A 741 28.82 -2.18 -5.66
N ARG A 742 28.72 -1.35 -6.69
CA ARG A 742 27.77 -1.55 -7.81
C ARG A 742 28.38 -2.47 -8.86
N ASN A 743 27.61 -3.41 -9.39
CA ASN A 743 27.99 -4.23 -10.54
C ASN A 743 27.37 -3.63 -11.82
N ALA A 744 27.94 -3.98 -12.99
CA ALA A 744 27.59 -3.36 -14.28
C ALA A 744 26.11 -3.53 -14.68
N GLU A 745 25.42 -4.54 -14.14
CA GLU A 745 24.03 -4.90 -14.44
C GLU A 745 23.00 -4.15 -13.56
N GLY A 746 23.43 -3.22 -12.69
CA GLY A 746 22.53 -2.46 -11.82
C GLY A 746 22.15 -3.15 -10.50
N LEU A 747 22.83 -4.25 -10.15
CA LEU A 747 22.83 -4.83 -8.80
C LEU A 747 23.82 -4.07 -7.91
N ILE A 748 23.40 -3.66 -6.72
CA ILE A 748 24.24 -2.97 -5.74
C ILE A 748 24.47 -3.89 -4.53
N GLN A 749 25.73 -4.25 -4.27
CA GLN A 749 26.14 -4.97 -3.06
C GLN A 749 26.75 -3.98 -2.07
N ALA A 750 26.12 -3.81 -0.90
CA ALA A 750 26.63 -2.98 0.18
C ALA A 750 27.09 -3.86 1.34
N THR A 751 28.24 -3.52 1.93
CA THR A 751 28.79 -4.18 3.11
C THR A 751 28.88 -3.14 4.23
N ALA A 752 28.12 -3.34 5.29
CA ALA A 752 28.33 -2.65 6.56
C ALA A 752 29.53 -3.29 7.28
N ARG A 753 30.33 -2.45 7.95
CA ARG A 753 31.39 -2.82 8.88
C ARG A 753 31.10 -2.09 10.19
N PHE A 754 30.85 -2.88 11.22
CA PHE A 754 30.67 -2.45 12.58
C PHE A 754 32.04 -2.48 13.22
N GLN A 755 32.49 -1.37 13.82
CA GLN A 755 33.74 -1.32 14.57
C GLN A 755 33.43 -0.85 15.99
N ASN A 756 33.91 -1.60 16.97
CA ASN A 756 33.85 -1.20 18.37
C ASN A 756 35.00 -0.23 18.66
N THR A 757 34.66 0.96 19.12
CA THR A 757 35.59 2.07 19.34
C THR A 757 36.00 2.21 20.81
N SER A 758 35.36 1.46 21.71
CA SER A 758 35.75 1.42 23.13
C SER A 758 37.03 0.60 23.34
N GLY A 759 37.85 1.04 24.30
CA GLY A 759 39.13 0.38 24.61
C GLY A 759 39.03 -0.79 25.61
N SER A 760 37.85 -1.05 26.17
CA SER A 760 37.69 -1.95 27.34
C SER A 760 36.40 -2.77 27.38
N THR A 761 35.41 -2.50 26.51
CA THR A 761 34.07 -3.11 26.57
C THR A 761 33.71 -3.84 25.28
N SER A 762 33.04 -4.99 25.38
CA SER A 762 32.46 -5.70 24.23
C SER A 762 31.03 -5.23 23.95
N LEU A 763 30.63 -5.27 22.68
CA LEU A 763 29.27 -4.96 22.21
C LEU A 763 28.62 -6.26 21.73
N SER A 764 27.39 -6.51 22.16
CA SER A 764 26.62 -7.71 21.80
C SER A 764 25.34 -7.35 21.03
N ASN A 765 24.76 -8.37 20.37
CA ASN A 765 23.56 -8.26 19.54
C ASN A 765 23.59 -7.09 18.54
N VAL A 766 24.76 -6.89 17.90
CA VAL A 766 24.92 -5.90 16.84
C VAL A 766 24.21 -6.41 15.58
N GLY A 767 23.08 -5.80 15.23
CA GLY A 767 22.20 -6.24 14.16
C GLY A 767 21.62 -5.07 13.38
N LEU A 768 21.86 -5.06 12.06
CA LEU A 768 21.37 -4.02 11.17
C LEU A 768 20.16 -4.51 10.36
N GLN A 769 19.01 -3.86 10.53
CA GLN A 769 17.89 -3.98 9.60
C GLN A 769 17.94 -2.83 8.59
N ALA A 770 17.50 -3.09 7.36
CA ALA A 770 17.44 -2.10 6.30
C ALA A 770 16.15 -2.28 5.47
N ALA A 771 15.61 -1.18 4.96
CA ALA A 771 14.45 -1.17 4.07
C ALA A 771 14.69 -0.27 2.85
N VAL A 772 14.19 -0.69 1.69
CA VAL A 772 14.25 0.03 0.40
C VAL A 772 12.83 0.43 -0.06
N PRO A 773 12.67 1.41 -0.96
CA PRO A 773 11.39 1.71 -1.59
C PRO A 773 10.80 0.48 -2.32
N LYS A 774 9.46 0.38 -2.39
CA LYS A 774 8.72 -0.75 -3.01
C LYS A 774 9.09 -1.05 -4.48
N SER A 775 9.80 -0.15 -5.17
CA SER A 775 10.32 -0.32 -6.53
C SER A 775 11.68 -1.03 -6.62
N GLN A 776 12.27 -1.44 -5.49
CA GLN A 776 13.58 -2.11 -5.42
C GLN A 776 13.47 -3.40 -4.59
N LYS A 777 14.27 -4.42 -4.92
CA LYS A 777 14.33 -5.67 -4.14
C LYS A 777 15.61 -5.69 -3.30
N LEU A 778 15.48 -5.80 -1.98
CA LEU A 778 16.58 -5.94 -1.02
C LEU A 778 16.68 -7.39 -0.56
N GLN A 779 17.90 -7.93 -0.57
CA GLN A 779 18.28 -9.19 0.06
C GLN A 779 19.36 -8.89 1.10
N LEU A 780 19.03 -9.01 2.38
CA LEU A 780 19.99 -8.87 3.47
C LEU A 780 20.68 -10.23 3.71
N LEU A 781 22.00 -10.25 3.93
CA LEU A 781 22.73 -11.43 4.36
C LEU A 781 22.99 -11.33 5.88
N PRO A 782 23.22 -12.45 6.59
CA PRO A 782 23.56 -12.44 8.02
C PRO A 782 24.86 -11.68 8.30
N ILE A 783 25.01 -11.19 9.54
CA ILE A 783 26.25 -10.61 10.04
C ILE A 783 27.29 -11.72 10.31
N SER A 784 28.56 -11.43 10.07
CA SER A 784 29.67 -12.39 10.26
C SER A 784 29.96 -12.74 11.73
N SER A 785 29.68 -11.84 12.66
CA SER A 785 29.52 -12.12 14.09
C SER A 785 28.61 -11.06 14.73
N PRO A 786 27.63 -11.44 15.57
CA PRO A 786 26.78 -10.51 16.32
C PRO A 786 27.49 -9.90 17.55
N GLU A 787 28.68 -10.39 17.90
CA GLU A 787 29.51 -9.93 19.00
C GLU A 787 30.78 -9.24 18.50
N LEU A 788 31.13 -8.10 19.11
CA LEU A 788 32.36 -7.34 18.86
C LEU A 788 33.14 -7.14 20.17
N GLY A 789 34.34 -7.71 20.27
CA GLY A 789 35.31 -7.35 21.31
C GLY A 789 35.81 -5.89 21.19
N PRO A 790 36.52 -5.37 22.21
CA PRO A 790 37.12 -4.04 22.15
C PRO A 790 38.04 -3.87 20.94
N GLY A 791 37.88 -2.79 20.17
CA GLY A 791 38.65 -2.54 18.94
C GLY A 791 38.36 -3.46 17.74
N ALA A 792 37.55 -4.52 17.91
CA ALA A 792 37.25 -5.49 16.87
C ALA A 792 36.26 -4.95 15.82
N ASP A 793 36.27 -5.57 14.64
CA ASP A 793 35.31 -5.27 13.56
C ASP A 793 34.66 -6.52 12.97
N THR A 794 33.36 -6.39 12.66
CA THR A 794 32.58 -7.42 11.95
C THR A 794 31.87 -6.79 10.76
N THR A 795 31.44 -7.61 9.80
CA THR A 795 30.77 -7.13 8.58
C THR A 795 29.43 -7.82 8.32
N GLN A 796 28.49 -7.09 7.73
CA GLN A 796 27.22 -7.62 7.23
C GLN A 796 26.98 -7.14 5.80
N MET A 797 26.58 -8.05 4.92
CA MET A 797 26.40 -7.76 3.49
C MET A 797 24.92 -7.66 3.13
N MET A 798 24.60 -6.89 2.10
CA MET A 798 23.26 -6.80 1.51
C MET A 798 23.34 -6.55 0.01
N ARG A 799 22.35 -7.04 -0.75
CA ARG A 799 22.24 -6.88 -2.20
C ARG A 799 20.92 -6.18 -2.53
N VAL A 800 20.95 -5.20 -3.43
CA VAL A 800 19.78 -4.42 -3.85
C VAL A 800 19.69 -4.39 -5.37
N ALA A 801 18.58 -4.90 -5.90
CA ALA A 801 18.29 -4.99 -7.33
C ALA A 801 17.23 -3.96 -7.76
N GLY A 802 17.32 -3.51 -9.03
CA GLY A 802 16.42 -2.52 -9.62
C GLY A 802 16.80 -1.06 -9.37
N CYS A 803 17.93 -0.80 -8.71
CA CYS A 803 18.34 0.54 -8.29
C CYS A 803 19.04 1.32 -9.43
N LYS A 804 18.26 1.96 -10.31
CA LYS A 804 18.76 2.82 -11.40
C LYS A 804 19.22 4.23 -10.96
N GLY A 805 19.49 4.45 -9.66
CA GLY A 805 19.73 5.77 -9.08
C GLY A 805 20.38 5.70 -7.69
N PRO A 806 20.30 6.76 -6.86
CA PRO A 806 20.88 6.75 -5.52
C PRO A 806 20.15 5.74 -4.62
N LEU A 807 20.94 4.89 -3.95
CA LEU A 807 20.44 3.85 -3.04
C LEU A 807 19.90 4.47 -1.74
N ARG A 808 18.58 4.65 -1.68
CA ARG A 808 17.87 5.09 -0.47
C ARG A 808 17.57 3.89 0.42
N LEU A 809 18.18 3.85 1.61
CA LEU A 809 17.96 2.83 2.64
C LEU A 809 17.47 3.52 3.92
N ARG A 810 16.34 3.07 4.49
CA ARG A 810 15.99 3.35 5.89
C ARG A 810 16.65 2.27 6.74
N LEU A 811 17.62 2.66 7.57
CA LEU A 811 18.38 1.75 8.42
C LEU A 811 17.81 1.78 9.85
N ARG A 812 17.76 0.61 10.50
CA ARG A 812 17.53 0.46 11.94
C ARG A 812 18.70 -0.34 12.51
N ILE A 813 19.61 0.35 13.18
CA ILE A 813 20.75 -0.27 13.87
C ILE A 813 20.27 -0.72 15.25
N THR A 814 20.48 -1.98 15.56
CA THR A 814 20.29 -2.56 16.88
C THR A 814 21.68 -2.84 17.45
N LEU A 815 21.92 -2.41 18.68
CA LEU A 815 23.13 -2.67 19.43
C LEU A 815 22.76 -2.79 20.91
N THR A 816 23.47 -3.65 21.65
CA THR A 816 23.39 -3.71 23.11
C THR A 816 24.66 -3.12 23.69
N HIS A 817 24.62 -1.82 24.01
CA HIS A 817 25.72 -1.14 24.68
C HIS A 817 25.68 -1.45 26.18
N PRO A 818 26.78 -1.95 26.80
CA PRO A 818 26.77 -2.42 28.19
C PRO A 818 26.44 -1.33 29.23
N ALA A 819 26.59 -0.04 28.88
CA ALA A 819 26.25 1.09 29.77
C ALA A 819 24.98 1.88 29.37
N ALA A 820 24.33 1.59 28.23
CA ALA A 820 23.27 2.47 27.69
C ALA A 820 22.01 1.78 27.14
N GLY A 821 22.05 0.51 26.72
CA GLY A 821 20.88 -0.17 26.18
C GLY A 821 20.41 0.33 24.78
N GLN A 822 19.10 0.44 24.59
CA GLN A 822 18.40 0.42 23.28
C GLN A 822 17.23 1.44 23.28
N VAL A 823 17.05 2.24 22.21
CA VAL A 823 16.29 3.52 22.23
C VAL A 823 15.20 3.61 21.13
N VAL A 824 13.97 4.06 21.48
CA VAL A 824 12.78 4.41 20.63
C VAL A 824 11.75 5.21 21.49
N ASP A 825 10.88 6.07 20.95
CA ASP A 825 9.83 6.87 21.68
C ASP A 825 8.35 6.47 21.39
N GLN A 826 7.40 6.82 22.28
CA GLN A 826 5.93 6.54 22.21
C GLN A 826 5.05 7.48 23.11
N ASP A 827 3.79 7.76 22.72
CA ASP A 827 2.72 8.47 23.50
C ASP A 827 1.36 7.69 23.52
N LEU A 828 0.44 7.97 24.47
CA LEU A 828 -0.77 7.15 24.77
C LEU A 828 -2.00 7.96 25.30
N HIS A 829 -3.24 7.47 25.11
CA HIS A 829 -4.50 8.04 25.64
C HIS A 829 -5.46 6.95 26.20
N GLU A 830 -6.45 7.35 27.02
CA GLU A 830 -7.44 6.47 27.65
C GLU A 830 -8.87 6.80 27.18
N VAL A 831 -9.68 5.77 26.88
CA VAL A 831 -11.06 5.92 26.38
C VAL A 831 -12.03 5.05 27.19
N ARG A 832 -13.19 5.60 27.57
CA ARG A 832 -14.26 4.88 28.28
C ARG A 832 -15.50 4.72 27.41
N LEU A 833 -16.02 3.48 27.34
CA LEU A 833 -17.23 3.13 26.59
C LEU A 833 -18.38 2.81 27.53
N GLY A 834 -19.48 3.57 27.44
CA GLY A 834 -20.71 3.34 28.20
C GLY A 834 -21.57 2.23 27.61
N ARG A 835 -22.21 1.42 28.46
CA ARG A 835 -23.01 0.26 28.05
C ARG A 835 -24.46 0.61 27.72
N VAL A 836 -24.88 0.44 26.47
CA VAL A 836 -26.25 0.74 25.99
C VAL A 836 -27.14 -0.51 25.90
N GLU A 837 -26.59 -1.67 25.50
CA GLU A 837 -27.34 -2.94 25.39
C GLU A 837 -26.62 -4.13 26.05
N GLN A 838 -27.28 -5.29 26.11
CA GLN A 838 -26.78 -6.48 26.82
C GLN A 838 -25.64 -7.19 26.05
N VAL A 839 -24.40 -6.84 26.39
CA VAL A 839 -23.26 -7.78 26.23
C VAL A 839 -23.52 -9.01 27.08
N ASN A 840 -23.85 -10.15 26.45
CA ASN A 840 -24.23 -11.39 27.15
C ASN A 840 -23.03 -12.27 27.56
N GLU A 841 -21.81 -11.87 27.20
CA GLU A 841 -20.58 -12.60 27.47
C GLU A 841 -19.85 -12.04 28.71
N ARG A 842 -19.43 -12.93 29.62
CA ARG A 842 -18.58 -12.57 30.76
C ARG A 842 -17.12 -12.51 30.30
N PHE A 843 -16.50 -11.34 30.32
CA PHE A 843 -15.06 -11.21 30.10
C PHE A 843 -14.25 -11.44 31.38
N LEU A 844 -12.98 -11.77 31.21
CA LEU A 844 -11.98 -11.92 32.25
C LEU A 844 -10.92 -10.82 32.14
N PRO A 845 -10.26 -10.43 33.26
CA PRO A 845 -9.21 -9.43 33.21
C PRO A 845 -8.01 -9.91 32.38
N GLY A 846 -7.40 -8.97 31.66
CA GLY A 846 -6.33 -9.22 30.68
C GLY A 846 -6.79 -9.38 29.23
N GLN A 847 -8.11 -9.51 28.98
CA GLN A 847 -8.65 -9.59 27.62
C GLN A 847 -8.61 -8.26 26.86
N TRP A 848 -8.68 -8.35 25.53
CA TRP A 848 -8.82 -7.21 24.63
C TRP A 848 -10.23 -7.11 24.04
N LEU A 849 -10.53 -5.97 23.44
CA LEU A 849 -11.81 -5.65 22.81
C LEU A 849 -11.57 -5.34 21.32
N ASP A 850 -12.08 -6.22 20.44
CA ASP A 850 -12.20 -5.93 19.01
C ASP A 850 -13.34 -4.92 18.83
N THR A 851 -13.01 -3.67 18.52
CA THR A 851 -13.98 -2.60 18.27
C THR A 851 -14.30 -2.49 16.77
N TYR A 852 -15.59 -2.47 16.45
CA TYR A 852 -16.14 -2.32 15.11
C TYR A 852 -16.89 -1.00 15.04
N ILE A 853 -16.23 -0.02 14.43
CA ILE A 853 -16.68 1.36 14.34
C ILE A 853 -17.55 1.53 13.08
N PRO A 854 -18.69 2.25 13.14
CA PRO A 854 -19.44 2.63 11.94
C PRO A 854 -18.52 3.28 10.88
N ASP A 855 -18.76 2.92 9.62
CA ASP A 855 -18.03 3.37 8.43
C ASP A 855 -16.52 3.02 8.34
N VAL A 856 -15.93 2.36 9.35
CA VAL A 856 -14.54 1.85 9.29
C VAL A 856 -14.54 0.36 8.93
N PRO A 857 -13.91 -0.08 7.82
CA PRO A 857 -13.99 -1.46 7.33
C PRO A 857 -13.12 -2.46 8.12
N LYS A 858 -12.23 -1.98 8.98
CA LYS A 858 -11.27 -2.77 9.77
C LYS A 858 -11.58 -2.63 11.26
N ALA A 859 -11.63 -3.74 11.99
CA ALA A 859 -11.75 -3.70 13.45
C ALA A 859 -10.46 -3.23 14.14
N GLY A 860 -10.59 -2.51 15.25
CA GLY A 860 -9.47 -2.11 16.11
C GLY A 860 -9.47 -2.90 17.41
N GLY A 861 -8.47 -3.76 17.62
CA GLY A 861 -8.25 -4.45 18.89
C GLY A 861 -7.56 -3.53 19.90
N PHE A 862 -8.17 -3.31 21.06
CA PHE A 862 -7.64 -2.48 22.14
C PHE A 862 -7.78 -3.18 23.49
N THR A 863 -6.77 -3.12 24.36
CA THR A 863 -6.78 -3.85 25.64
C THR A 863 -7.74 -3.23 26.64
N ILE A 864 -8.48 -4.09 27.36
CA ILE A 864 -9.37 -3.68 28.44
C ILE A 864 -8.54 -3.45 29.71
N THR A 865 -8.53 -2.23 30.24
CA THR A 865 -7.80 -1.85 31.46
C THR A 865 -8.70 -1.80 32.70
N SER A 866 -10.03 -1.78 32.52
CA SER A 866 -11.03 -1.94 33.58
C SER A 866 -11.11 -3.39 34.08
N ALA A 867 -11.50 -3.59 35.34
CA ALA A 867 -11.88 -4.91 35.85
C ALA A 867 -13.31 -5.31 35.38
N PRO A 868 -13.67 -6.62 35.37
CA PRO A 868 -15.02 -7.07 35.00
C PRO A 868 -16.16 -6.48 35.83
N SER A 869 -15.90 -6.12 37.08
CA SER A 869 -16.85 -5.46 37.98
C SER A 869 -17.34 -4.10 37.43
N ALA A 870 -16.47 -3.29 36.84
CA ALA A 870 -16.80 -1.96 36.33
C ALA A 870 -17.85 -1.98 35.19
N ALA A 871 -17.96 -3.10 34.47
CA ALA A 871 -18.95 -3.32 33.42
C ALA A 871 -20.27 -3.97 33.91
N LEU A 872 -20.32 -4.42 35.17
CA LEU A 872 -21.41 -5.22 35.75
C LEU A 872 -22.07 -4.58 36.98
N THR A 873 -21.31 -3.87 37.80
CA THR A 873 -21.73 -3.35 39.11
C THR A 873 -21.24 -1.92 39.31
N GLY A 874 -22.11 -0.95 39.06
CA GLY A 874 -21.86 0.49 39.27
C GLY A 874 -23.06 1.33 38.81
N PRO A 875 -23.14 2.62 39.19
CA PRO A 875 -24.25 3.49 38.78
C PRO A 875 -24.27 3.79 37.27
N SER A 876 -23.12 3.61 36.59
CA SER A 876 -22.97 3.71 35.15
C SER A 876 -21.93 2.67 34.69
N PRO A 877 -22.33 1.49 34.18
CA PRO A 877 -21.39 0.45 33.77
C PRO A 877 -20.60 0.84 32.51
N TYR A 878 -19.29 0.62 32.53
CA TYR A 878 -18.38 1.01 31.45
C TYR A 878 -17.27 -0.02 31.19
N LEU A 879 -16.66 0.08 30.01
CA LEU A 879 -15.37 -0.53 29.69
C LEU A 879 -14.32 0.56 29.51
N GLU A 880 -13.10 0.31 29.95
CA GLU A 880 -11.96 1.23 29.84
C GLU A 880 -10.90 0.62 28.92
N LEU A 881 -10.40 1.42 27.97
CA LEU A 881 -9.44 1.02 26.94
C LEU A 881 -8.24 1.96 26.95
N ALA A 882 -7.04 1.42 26.78
CA ALA A 882 -5.85 2.18 26.45
C ALA A 882 -5.63 2.19 24.93
N VAL A 883 -5.51 3.39 24.34
CA VAL A 883 -5.45 3.61 22.89
C VAL A 883 -4.23 4.46 22.56
N GLN A 884 -3.25 3.87 21.88
CA GLN A 884 -2.06 4.61 21.42
C GLN A 884 -2.43 5.57 20.29
N GLU A 885 -1.79 6.75 20.21
CA GLU A 885 -1.97 7.61 19.04
C GLU A 885 -1.40 6.89 17.81
N SER A 886 -2.19 6.79 16.75
CA SER A 886 -1.86 6.01 15.56
C SER A 886 -2.70 6.48 14.37
N PRO A 887 -2.34 7.60 13.71
CA PRO A 887 -3.06 8.11 12.54
C PRO A 887 -3.05 7.13 11.35
N GLU A 888 -2.09 6.20 11.28
CA GLU A 888 -2.06 5.11 10.28
C GLU A 888 -3.10 4.00 10.53
N ASN A 889 -3.77 3.98 11.70
CA ASN A 889 -4.73 2.93 12.07
C ASN A 889 -6.13 3.54 12.27
N GLU A 890 -6.97 3.44 11.24
CA GLU A 890 -8.31 4.08 11.18
C GLU A 890 -9.15 3.97 12.47
N PRO A 891 -9.21 2.81 13.18
CA PRO A 891 -9.96 2.73 14.44
C PRO A 891 -9.37 3.55 15.59
N ALA A 892 -8.03 3.62 15.69
CA ALA A 892 -7.37 4.42 16.72
C ALA A 892 -7.53 5.92 16.39
N ALA A 893 -7.31 6.30 15.13
CA ALA A 893 -7.54 7.65 14.64
C ALA A 893 -9.01 8.12 14.79
N TRP A 894 -9.98 7.20 14.81
CA TRP A 894 -11.37 7.52 15.12
C TRP A 894 -11.60 7.72 16.63
N LEU A 895 -11.02 6.86 17.48
CA LEU A 895 -11.14 6.98 18.95
C LEU A 895 -10.39 8.19 19.53
N TRP A 896 -9.41 8.73 18.81
CA TRP A 896 -8.70 9.98 19.12
C TRP A 896 -9.39 11.26 18.60
N ARG A 897 -10.60 11.16 18.02
CA ARG A 897 -11.37 12.35 17.60
C ARG A 897 -11.85 13.17 18.81
N PRO A 898 -12.15 14.48 18.64
CA PRO A 898 -12.71 15.29 19.72
C PRO A 898 -13.94 14.64 20.35
N VAL A 899 -14.01 14.62 21.69
CA VAL A 899 -15.01 13.88 22.48
C VAL A 899 -16.46 14.14 22.03
N GLY A 900 -16.79 15.39 21.67
CA GLY A 900 -18.12 15.77 21.18
C GLY A 900 -18.53 15.17 19.82
N ALA A 901 -17.60 14.57 19.06
CA ALA A 901 -17.88 13.83 17.83
C ALA A 901 -17.95 12.30 18.04
N ILE A 902 -17.58 11.81 19.22
CA ILE A 902 -17.61 10.38 19.60
C ILE A 902 -18.82 10.05 20.49
N LEU A 903 -19.17 10.96 21.42
CA LEU A 903 -20.27 10.73 22.37
C LEU A 903 -21.61 10.49 21.65
N GLY A 904 -22.28 9.40 22.01
CA GLY A 904 -23.55 8.98 21.43
C GLY A 904 -23.45 8.03 20.23
N ALA A 905 -22.24 7.76 19.70
CA ALA A 905 -22.05 6.79 18.63
C ALA A 905 -22.05 5.34 19.17
N THR A 906 -22.88 4.46 18.59
CA THR A 906 -22.93 3.04 18.95
C THR A 906 -21.80 2.25 18.28
N LEU A 907 -20.84 1.76 19.09
CA LEU A 907 -19.83 0.81 18.64
C LEU A 907 -20.33 -0.63 18.80
N ARG A 908 -20.05 -1.50 17.82
CA ARG A 908 -20.15 -2.95 18.01
C ARG A 908 -18.81 -3.43 18.57
N VAL A 909 -18.84 -4.34 19.54
CA VAL A 909 -17.63 -4.83 20.22
C VAL A 909 -17.67 -6.33 20.42
N ARG A 910 -16.50 -6.97 20.40
CA ARG A 910 -16.30 -8.38 20.70
C ARG A 910 -15.09 -8.54 21.62
N VAL A 911 -15.19 -9.40 22.62
CA VAL A 911 -14.05 -9.67 23.53
C VAL A 911 -13.15 -10.74 22.92
N GLY A 912 -11.84 -10.55 23.04
CA GLY A 912 -10.80 -11.46 22.55
C GLY A 912 -9.68 -11.67 23.56
N GLY A 913 -8.81 -12.65 23.29
CA GLY A 913 -7.62 -12.93 24.09
C GLY A 913 -7.76 -14.11 25.06
N ARG A 914 -6.64 -14.82 25.23
CA ARG A 914 -6.45 -15.97 26.14
C ARG A 914 -5.52 -15.65 27.32
N PHE A 915 -4.89 -14.47 27.32
CA PHE A 915 -4.03 -13.98 28.39
C PHE A 915 -4.89 -13.47 29.55
N VAL A 916 -5.42 -14.41 30.34
CA VAL A 916 -6.45 -14.13 31.36
C VAL A 916 -6.04 -14.52 32.77
N PHE A 917 -6.62 -13.85 33.76
CA PHE A 917 -6.54 -14.20 35.17
C PHE A 917 -7.93 -14.50 35.76
N PRO A 918 -8.11 -15.55 36.60
CA PRO A 918 -7.16 -16.62 36.88
C PRO A 918 -6.85 -17.48 35.63
N PRO A 919 -5.72 -18.21 35.61
CA PRO A 919 -5.32 -19.02 34.45
C PRO A 919 -6.34 -20.14 34.19
N GLN A 920 -6.78 -20.27 32.93
CA GLN A 920 -7.73 -21.30 32.52
C GLN A 920 -7.03 -22.61 32.15
N SER A 921 -7.47 -23.71 32.75
CA SER A 921 -6.92 -25.07 32.57
C SER A 921 -7.37 -25.74 31.26
N GLY A 922 -7.13 -25.10 30.10
CA GLY A 922 -7.52 -25.67 28.80
C GLY A 922 -7.36 -24.80 27.55
N SER A 923 -6.36 -23.92 27.45
CA SER A 923 -6.21 -23.03 26.27
C SER A 923 -4.80 -22.90 25.66
N SER A 924 -3.88 -23.78 26.07
CA SER A 924 -2.68 -24.17 25.31
C SER A 924 -2.57 -25.71 25.31
N GLU A 925 -1.77 -26.28 24.41
CA GLU A 925 -1.50 -27.72 24.43
C GLU A 925 -0.75 -28.12 25.71
N THR A 926 -1.05 -29.33 26.19
CA THR A 926 -0.52 -29.93 27.43
C THR A 926 -1.03 -29.32 28.75
N PHE A 927 -2.21 -29.76 29.19
CA PHE A 927 -2.50 -29.90 30.62
C PHE A 927 -3.45 -31.08 30.82
N ASP A 928 -2.90 -32.29 30.78
CA ASP A 928 -3.67 -33.53 30.76
C ASP A 928 -4.15 -33.91 32.16
N ALA A 929 -5.45 -34.09 32.34
CA ALA A 929 -6.10 -34.22 33.66
C ALA A 929 -6.07 -35.66 34.22
N SER A 930 -5.00 -36.39 33.93
CA SER A 930 -4.86 -37.84 34.15
C SER A 930 -3.82 -38.23 35.21
N THR A 931 -2.94 -37.32 35.64
CA THR A 931 -1.97 -37.54 36.73
C THR A 931 -2.51 -37.10 38.09
N SER A 932 -2.33 -37.93 39.11
CA SER A 932 -2.99 -37.82 40.41
C SER A 932 -2.33 -36.83 41.38
N SER A 933 -2.66 -35.53 41.26
CA SER A 933 -2.39 -34.52 42.28
C SER A 933 -3.47 -33.44 42.30
N SER A 934 -4.24 -33.35 43.39
CA SER A 934 -5.19 -32.25 43.62
C SER A 934 -4.45 -30.90 43.76
N PRO A 935 -5.10 -29.76 43.44
CA PRO A 935 -4.37 -28.58 42.98
C PRO A 935 -3.54 -27.88 44.06
N SER A 936 -2.29 -27.56 43.72
CA SER A 936 -1.51 -26.52 44.38
C SER A 936 -2.26 -25.19 44.27
N ALA A 937 -2.79 -24.67 45.38
CA ALA A 937 -3.43 -23.35 45.40
C ALA A 937 -2.43 -22.27 44.96
N LEU A 938 -2.90 -21.29 44.18
CA LEU A 938 -2.06 -20.23 43.62
C LEU A 938 -1.63 -19.28 44.75
N LYS A 939 -0.42 -19.48 45.27
CA LYS A 939 0.15 -18.65 46.36
C LYS A 939 0.64 -17.30 45.84
N LYS A 940 1.22 -17.28 44.65
CA LYS A 940 2.03 -16.15 44.18
C LYS A 940 1.89 -15.88 42.69
N VAL A 941 1.87 -14.60 42.32
CA VAL A 941 1.84 -14.13 40.93
C VAL A 941 2.94 -13.09 40.72
N VAL A 942 3.69 -13.24 39.63
CA VAL A 942 4.67 -12.24 39.18
C VAL A 942 4.17 -11.62 37.89
N PHE A 943 3.93 -10.31 37.91
CA PHE A 943 3.56 -9.51 36.74
C PHE A 943 4.80 -8.83 36.17
N VAL A 944 5.09 -9.03 34.89
CA VAL A 944 6.24 -8.45 34.19
C VAL A 944 5.75 -7.62 33.00
N ALA A 945 5.78 -6.29 33.16
CA ALA A 945 5.32 -5.33 32.16
C ALA A 945 6.50 -4.67 31.42
N GLY A 946 6.42 -4.58 30.09
CA GLY A 946 7.35 -3.83 29.25
C GLY A 946 6.64 -2.70 28.49
N GLY A 947 6.86 -1.44 28.91
CA GLY A 947 6.25 -0.26 28.28
C GLY A 947 4.72 -0.32 28.28
N VAL A 948 4.12 -0.30 27.08
CA VAL A 948 2.65 -0.40 26.86
C VAL A 948 2.09 -1.78 27.26
N GLY A 949 2.95 -2.80 27.44
CA GLY A 949 2.56 -4.13 27.95
C GLY A 949 2.04 -4.14 29.40
N VAL A 950 1.98 -3.00 30.08
CA VAL A 950 1.26 -2.83 31.36
C VAL A 950 -0.27 -2.96 31.20
N ASN A 951 -0.81 -2.70 30.01
CA ASN A 951 -2.25 -2.57 29.77
C ASN A 951 -3.12 -3.78 30.17
N PRO A 952 -2.81 -5.05 29.82
CA PRO A 952 -3.61 -6.18 30.28
C PRO A 952 -3.42 -6.45 31.78
N LEU A 953 -2.22 -6.15 32.29
CA LEU A 953 -1.82 -6.45 33.67
C LEU A 953 -2.49 -5.52 34.69
N ILE A 954 -2.82 -4.26 34.32
CA ILE A 954 -3.57 -3.37 35.21
C ILE A 954 -5.03 -3.81 35.42
N SER A 955 -5.64 -4.47 34.44
CA SER A 955 -6.96 -5.10 34.60
C SER A 955 -6.89 -6.29 35.58
N MET A 956 -5.87 -7.13 35.46
CA MET A 956 -5.62 -8.25 36.38
C MET A 956 -5.37 -7.76 37.82
N LEU A 957 -4.51 -6.75 37.99
CA LEU A 957 -4.22 -6.15 39.30
C LEU A 957 -5.48 -5.51 39.93
N SER A 958 -6.30 -4.82 39.13
CA SER A 958 -7.56 -4.22 39.60
C SER A 958 -8.53 -5.28 40.11
N TYR A 959 -8.70 -6.38 39.37
CA TYR A 959 -9.57 -7.50 39.77
C TYR A 959 -9.08 -8.24 41.04
N ILE A 960 -7.76 -8.33 41.25
CA ILE A 960 -7.18 -8.86 42.50
C ILE A 960 -7.48 -7.90 43.67
N ALA A 961 -7.31 -6.59 43.47
CA ALA A 961 -7.56 -5.55 44.47
C ALA A 961 -9.05 -5.42 44.89
N GLU A 962 -9.97 -5.98 44.10
CA GLU A 962 -11.40 -6.08 44.41
C GLU A 962 -11.75 -7.28 45.31
N GLY A 963 -10.76 -8.09 45.70
CA GLY A 963 -10.95 -9.22 46.62
C GLY A 963 -11.41 -10.52 45.94
N HIS A 964 -11.44 -10.57 44.60
CA HIS A 964 -11.75 -11.80 43.85
C HIS A 964 -10.57 -12.77 43.72
N GLY A 965 -9.35 -12.37 44.11
CA GLY A 965 -8.23 -13.28 44.35
C GLY A 965 -8.39 -14.05 45.67
N GLN A 966 -8.14 -15.36 45.65
CA GLN A 966 -8.48 -16.32 46.74
C GLN A 966 -8.16 -15.80 48.16
N ASN A 967 -9.20 -15.41 48.89
CA ASN A 967 -9.23 -15.02 50.32
C ASN A 967 -8.04 -14.15 50.79
N GLY A 968 -7.55 -13.23 49.95
CA GLY A 968 -6.50 -12.28 50.32
C GLY A 968 -5.17 -12.93 50.76
N ALA A 969 -4.89 -14.15 50.32
CA ALA A 969 -3.69 -14.92 50.68
C ALA A 969 -2.61 -14.92 49.58
N LEU A 970 -2.87 -14.24 48.46
CA LEU A 970 -2.07 -14.29 47.24
C LEU A 970 -1.04 -13.13 47.20
N ASP A 971 0.24 -13.46 47.07
CA ASP A 971 1.37 -12.52 46.98
C ASP A 971 1.59 -12.05 45.53
N VAL A 972 1.75 -10.74 45.31
CA VAL A 972 1.88 -10.14 43.98
C VAL A 972 3.16 -9.32 43.85
N SER A 973 4.10 -9.82 43.04
CA SER A 973 5.29 -9.04 42.64
C SER A 973 5.01 -8.34 41.31
N PHE A 974 4.97 -7.01 41.31
CA PHE A 974 4.74 -6.23 40.08
C PHE A 974 6.06 -5.61 39.61
N MET A 975 6.56 -6.05 38.46
CA MET A 975 7.82 -5.65 37.86
C MET A 975 7.55 -4.88 36.56
N TYR A 976 7.84 -3.59 36.54
CA TYR A 976 7.54 -2.72 35.40
C TYR A 976 8.82 -2.13 34.80
N ALA A 977 9.15 -2.52 33.56
CA ALA A 977 10.20 -1.91 32.77
C ALA A 977 9.63 -0.80 31.88
N SER A 978 10.12 0.43 32.05
CA SER A 978 9.70 1.59 31.26
C SER A 978 10.89 2.51 30.90
N LYS A 979 10.61 3.50 30.06
CA LYS A 979 11.53 4.62 29.78
C LYS A 979 11.15 5.79 30.68
N LEU A 980 12.13 6.64 31.00
CA LEU A 980 11.83 7.89 31.68
C LEU A 980 11.13 8.85 30.70
N PRO A 981 9.94 9.40 31.01
CA PRO A 981 9.29 10.40 30.16
C PRO A 981 10.14 11.67 30.02
N THR A 982 9.96 12.42 28.93
CA THR A 982 10.72 13.64 28.60
C THR A 982 10.61 14.74 29.67
N SER A 983 9.55 14.70 30.49
CA SER A 983 9.35 15.57 31.66
C SER A 983 10.22 15.23 32.88
N GLY A 984 10.82 14.03 32.92
CA GLY A 984 11.60 13.52 34.05
C GLY A 984 10.80 13.03 35.27
N ASN A 985 9.48 13.18 35.27
CA ASN A 985 8.63 12.81 36.41
C ASN A 985 8.22 11.34 36.41
N LEU A 986 8.11 10.74 37.61
CA LEU A 986 7.59 9.38 37.77
C LEU A 986 6.05 9.30 37.67
N SER A 987 5.34 10.39 37.96
CA SER A 987 3.87 10.49 37.81
C SER A 987 3.40 10.21 36.38
N ASP A 988 4.27 10.49 35.40
CA ASP A 988 3.95 10.51 33.99
C ASP A 988 4.18 9.13 33.35
N ILE A 989 4.55 8.14 34.17
CA ILE A 989 4.67 6.72 33.78
C ILE A 989 3.28 6.08 33.86
N VAL A 990 2.79 5.64 32.69
CA VAL A 990 1.47 5.04 32.46
C VAL A 990 1.06 4.05 33.56
N PHE A 991 -0.13 4.24 34.14
CA PHE A 991 -0.72 3.47 35.25
C PHE A 991 0.09 3.36 36.56
N LEU A 992 1.29 3.94 36.71
CA LEU A 992 2.09 3.81 37.94
C LEU A 992 1.35 4.32 39.19
N ASP A 993 0.63 5.43 39.06
CA ASP A 993 -0.25 5.98 40.12
C ASP A 993 -1.33 4.97 40.58
N ARG A 994 -1.97 4.27 39.62
CA ARG A 994 -3.02 3.28 39.90
C ARG A 994 -2.47 1.99 40.49
N ILE A 995 -1.31 1.53 40.01
CA ILE A 995 -0.58 0.38 40.58
C ILE A 995 -0.20 0.67 42.03
N THR A 996 0.47 1.80 42.27
CA THR A 996 0.96 2.18 43.61
C THR A 996 -0.18 2.41 44.60
N ARG A 997 -1.31 2.99 44.18
CA ARG A 997 -2.52 3.09 45.02
C ARG A 997 -3.06 1.73 45.45
N ALA A 998 -3.10 0.72 44.56
CA ALA A 998 -3.62 -0.60 44.90
C ALA A 998 -2.80 -1.33 45.97
N PHE A 999 -1.47 -1.16 45.98
CA PHE A 999 -0.60 -1.66 47.05
C PHE A 999 -0.65 -0.78 48.31
N GLY A 1000 -0.67 0.55 48.15
CA GLY A 1000 -0.65 1.52 49.27
C GLY A 1000 -1.94 1.53 50.10
N GLU A 1001 -3.09 1.24 49.49
CA GLU A 1001 -4.37 1.02 50.17
C GLU A 1001 -4.47 -0.37 50.84
N GLY A 1002 -3.43 -1.22 50.75
CA GLY A 1002 -3.38 -2.56 51.35
C GLY A 1002 -4.29 -3.59 50.68
N LYS A 1003 -4.91 -3.26 49.53
CA LYS A 1003 -5.81 -4.14 48.77
C LYS A 1003 -5.08 -5.31 48.09
N VAL A 1004 -3.80 -5.11 47.76
CA VAL A 1004 -2.92 -6.13 47.18
C VAL A 1004 -1.71 -6.32 48.09
N LYS A 1005 -1.36 -7.57 48.41
CA LYS A 1005 -0.15 -7.92 49.15
C LYS A 1005 1.01 -8.16 48.18
N GLY A 1006 2.21 -7.72 48.55
CA GLY A 1006 3.43 -7.88 47.75
C GLY A 1006 4.15 -6.54 47.56
N GLY A 1007 4.76 -6.32 46.40
CA GLY A 1007 5.60 -5.14 46.18
C GLY A 1007 5.83 -4.79 44.71
N VAL A 1008 6.26 -3.55 44.47
CA VAL A 1008 6.43 -2.96 43.12
C VAL A 1008 7.90 -2.64 42.86
N LYS A 1009 8.43 -3.12 41.73
CA LYS A 1009 9.79 -2.84 41.25
C LYS A 1009 9.73 -2.14 39.89
N LEU A 1010 10.30 -0.94 39.81
CA LEU A 1010 10.27 -0.07 38.64
C LEU A 1010 11.67 0.02 38.01
N PHE A 1011 11.81 -0.53 36.82
CA PHE A 1011 13.06 -0.58 36.05
C PHE A 1011 13.05 0.52 35.00
N ILE A 1012 13.85 1.57 35.22
CA ILE A 1012 13.87 2.78 34.37
C ILE A 1012 15.08 2.74 33.44
N THR A 1013 14.82 2.88 32.14
CA THR A 1013 15.85 3.17 31.14
C THR A 1013 15.77 4.63 30.72
N ALA A 1014 16.73 5.45 31.18
CA ALA A 1014 16.79 6.88 30.90
C ALA A 1014 17.72 7.19 29.72
N ALA A 1015 17.31 8.11 28.85
CA ALA A 1015 18.11 8.60 27.72
C ALA A 1015 18.90 9.87 28.10
N GLY A 1016 19.56 9.89 29.27
CA GLY A 1016 20.34 11.04 29.75
C GLY A 1016 20.74 10.94 31.22
N ASN A 1017 21.82 11.64 31.59
CA ASN A 1017 22.43 11.62 32.94
C ASN A 1017 21.63 12.46 33.97
N ALA A 1018 20.35 12.13 34.19
CA ALA A 1018 19.44 12.89 35.06
C ALA A 1018 19.01 12.15 36.35
N LEU A 1019 19.32 10.87 36.49
CA LEU A 1019 19.09 10.09 37.72
C LEU A 1019 20.41 9.57 38.27
N SER A 1020 20.59 9.66 39.59
CA SER A 1020 21.73 9.07 40.30
C SER A 1020 21.71 7.55 40.16
N GLN A 1021 22.89 6.93 40.03
CA GLN A 1021 23.05 5.48 39.83
C GLN A 1021 22.78 4.62 41.09
N GLN A 1022 22.00 5.14 42.03
CA GLN A 1022 21.64 4.44 43.28
C GLN A 1022 20.24 3.84 43.15
N GLN A 1023 20.07 2.63 43.68
CA GLN A 1023 18.75 2.02 43.89
C GLN A 1023 18.03 2.83 44.98
N GLU A 1024 16.83 3.33 44.68
CA GLU A 1024 16.09 4.22 45.56
C GLU A 1024 14.68 3.68 45.81
N THR A 1025 14.34 3.44 47.08
CA THR A 1025 12.97 3.06 47.47
C THR A 1025 12.14 4.33 47.66
N ARG A 1026 11.29 4.65 46.69
CA ARG A 1026 10.39 5.82 46.75
C ARG A 1026 9.02 5.41 47.24
N TYR A 1027 8.46 6.17 48.18
CA TYR A 1027 7.06 5.98 48.61
C TYR A 1027 6.13 6.79 47.71
N ILE A 1028 5.25 6.10 46.98
CA ILE A 1028 4.27 6.69 46.06
C ILE A 1028 2.90 6.17 46.46
N ASN A 1029 1.92 7.05 46.71
CA ASN A 1029 0.57 6.70 47.16
C ASN A 1029 0.53 5.74 48.38
N GLY A 1030 1.55 5.76 49.24
CA GLY A 1030 1.70 4.87 50.40
C GLY A 1030 2.40 3.54 50.11
N ALA A 1031 2.55 3.13 48.85
CA ALA A 1031 3.33 1.95 48.48
C ALA A 1031 4.83 2.26 48.41
N ALA A 1032 5.66 1.33 48.86
CA ALA A 1032 7.10 1.35 48.61
C ALA A 1032 7.38 0.83 47.18
N VAL A 1033 8.05 1.64 46.37
CA VAL A 1033 8.47 1.29 45.00
C VAL A 1033 9.98 1.24 44.96
N GLU A 1034 10.55 0.07 44.65
CA GLU A 1034 11.98 -0.05 44.37
C GLU A 1034 12.27 0.53 42.96
N VAL A 1035 12.89 1.69 42.88
CA VAL A 1035 13.31 2.28 41.60
C VAL A 1035 14.73 1.84 41.28
N GLN A 1036 14.91 1.18 40.13
CA GLN A 1036 16.19 0.66 39.65
C GLN A 1036 16.54 1.29 38.30
N PRO A 1037 17.61 2.11 38.19
CA PRO A 1037 17.98 2.82 36.95
C PRO A 1037 18.73 1.91 35.96
N ARG A 1038 18.15 0.74 35.65
CA ARG A 1038 18.72 -0.28 34.75
C ARG A 1038 17.62 -1.10 34.08
N ARG A 1039 18.03 -1.95 33.14
CA ARG A 1039 17.15 -2.97 32.55
C ARG A 1039 16.78 -4.05 33.57
N LEU A 1040 15.55 -4.54 33.46
CA LEU A 1040 15.10 -5.78 34.08
C LEU A 1040 15.97 -6.95 33.58
N THR A 1041 16.32 -7.87 34.47
CA THR A 1041 17.03 -9.11 34.15
C THR A 1041 16.29 -10.31 34.74
N ILE A 1042 16.59 -11.51 34.26
CA ILE A 1042 15.91 -12.73 34.73
C ILE A 1042 16.26 -13.05 36.18
N ALA A 1043 17.47 -12.72 36.63
CA ALA A 1043 17.86 -12.80 38.05
C ALA A 1043 16.93 -11.99 38.97
N ASP A 1044 16.33 -10.89 38.48
CA ASP A 1044 15.33 -10.13 39.25
C ASP A 1044 14.00 -10.87 39.37
N ILE A 1045 13.64 -11.64 38.33
CA ILE A 1045 12.40 -12.43 38.27
C ILE A 1045 12.58 -13.69 39.11
N GLU A 1046 13.71 -14.40 38.98
CA GLU A 1046 14.13 -15.51 39.84
C GLU A 1046 14.12 -15.12 41.33
N ALA A 1047 14.74 -13.98 41.68
CA ALA A 1047 14.71 -13.43 43.03
C ALA A 1047 13.31 -12.99 43.50
N SER A 1048 12.37 -12.75 42.58
CA SER A 1048 10.96 -12.49 42.92
C SER A 1048 10.14 -13.77 43.13
N ILE A 1049 10.46 -14.85 42.41
CA ILE A 1049 9.83 -16.17 42.53
C ILE A 1049 10.28 -16.85 43.85
N GLY A 1050 11.59 -16.86 44.12
CA GLY A 1050 12.18 -17.53 45.28
C GLY A 1050 12.44 -19.01 45.05
N SER A 1051 13.42 -19.57 45.77
CA SER A 1051 14.01 -20.90 45.52
C SER A 1051 13.21 -22.11 46.00
N GLU A 1052 12.06 -21.90 46.67
CA GLU A 1052 11.30 -22.99 47.33
C GLU A 1052 9.84 -23.10 46.86
N ASP A 1053 9.31 -22.15 46.07
CA ASP A 1053 7.86 -22.04 45.82
C ASP A 1053 7.47 -22.02 44.32
N HIS A 1054 8.28 -22.66 43.47
CA HIS A 1054 8.05 -22.78 42.02
C HIS A 1054 6.68 -23.42 41.67
N GLU A 1055 6.21 -24.39 42.45
CA GLU A 1055 4.89 -25.03 42.25
C GLU A 1055 3.71 -24.15 42.71
N GLY A 1056 3.96 -23.13 43.54
CA GLY A 1056 2.94 -22.18 44.03
C GLY A 1056 2.77 -20.94 43.16
N THR A 1057 3.61 -20.77 42.12
CA THR A 1057 3.81 -19.51 41.40
C THR A 1057 3.36 -19.58 39.93
N VAL A 1058 2.87 -18.45 39.39
CA VAL A 1058 2.62 -18.21 37.96
C VAL A 1058 3.21 -16.85 37.56
N VAL A 1059 3.85 -16.79 36.39
CA VAL A 1059 4.46 -15.57 35.83
C VAL A 1059 3.67 -15.12 34.60
N TYR A 1060 3.29 -13.84 34.56
CA TYR A 1060 2.62 -13.18 33.44
C TYR A 1060 3.56 -12.15 32.83
N VAL A 1061 4.00 -12.36 31.58
CA VAL A 1061 4.92 -11.44 30.87
C VAL A 1061 4.21 -10.78 29.68
N CYS A 1062 4.14 -9.46 29.66
CA CYS A 1062 3.60 -8.71 28.53
C CYS A 1062 4.50 -7.53 28.14
N GLY A 1063 4.83 -7.43 26.86
CA GLY A 1063 5.75 -6.41 26.34
C GLY A 1063 6.19 -6.68 24.90
N PRO A 1064 7.23 -5.98 24.41
CA PRO A 1064 7.74 -6.14 23.05
C PRO A 1064 8.29 -7.55 22.78
N PRO A 1065 8.12 -8.13 21.57
CA PRO A 1065 8.61 -9.47 21.21
C PRO A 1065 10.04 -9.81 21.66
N PRO A 1066 11.08 -8.97 21.44
CA PRO A 1066 12.44 -9.33 21.89
C PRO A 1066 12.60 -9.41 23.42
N MET A 1067 11.74 -8.73 24.18
CA MET A 1067 11.70 -8.84 25.64
C MET A 1067 10.92 -10.08 26.08
N THR A 1068 9.74 -10.34 25.50
CA THR A 1068 8.97 -11.54 25.86
C THR A 1068 9.71 -12.81 25.51
N ASP A 1069 10.36 -12.87 24.34
CA ASP A 1069 10.93 -14.09 23.81
C ASP A 1069 12.21 -14.49 24.56
N GLU A 1070 13.08 -13.53 24.90
CA GLU A 1070 14.25 -13.75 25.77
C GLU A 1070 13.83 -14.20 27.18
N LEU A 1071 12.74 -13.63 27.72
CA LEU A 1071 12.24 -14.01 29.03
C LEU A 1071 11.61 -15.41 29.02
N VAL A 1072 10.84 -15.78 27.98
CA VAL A 1072 10.24 -17.13 27.86
C VAL A 1072 11.31 -18.21 27.72
N GLU A 1073 12.26 -18.03 26.80
CA GLU A 1073 13.32 -19.02 26.53
C GLU A 1073 14.09 -19.38 27.80
N LYS A 1074 14.38 -18.38 28.64
CA LYS A 1074 15.19 -18.55 29.85
C LYS A 1074 14.35 -18.93 31.07
N LEU A 1075 13.13 -18.42 31.23
CA LEU A 1075 12.23 -18.86 32.32
C LEU A 1075 11.77 -20.31 32.14
N GLY A 1076 11.62 -20.79 30.90
CA GLY A 1076 11.33 -22.20 30.60
C GLY A 1076 12.43 -23.20 31.02
N ALA A 1077 13.63 -22.71 31.36
CA ALA A 1077 14.70 -23.50 31.97
C ALA A 1077 14.67 -23.49 33.51
N VAL A 1078 13.86 -22.62 34.13
CA VAL A 1078 13.77 -22.39 35.59
C VAL A 1078 12.44 -22.90 36.17
N MET A 1079 11.35 -22.84 35.38
CA MET A 1079 10.02 -23.27 35.79
C MET A 1079 9.23 -23.85 34.61
N ASP A 1080 8.20 -24.65 34.90
CA ASP A 1080 7.29 -25.23 33.90
C ASP A 1080 6.71 -24.13 32.99
N SER A 1081 6.97 -24.24 31.67
CA SER A 1081 6.49 -23.32 30.64
C SER A 1081 4.97 -23.11 30.67
N ARG A 1082 4.19 -24.08 31.15
CA ARG A 1082 2.73 -23.96 31.32
C ARG A 1082 2.32 -22.90 32.36
N ARG A 1083 3.25 -22.49 33.23
CA ARG A 1083 3.09 -21.47 34.27
C ARG A 1083 3.72 -20.11 33.90
N VAL A 1084 4.31 -20.01 32.71
CA VAL A 1084 4.83 -18.76 32.13
C VAL A 1084 3.86 -18.32 31.04
N LEU A 1085 2.86 -17.53 31.41
CA LEU A 1085 1.88 -16.99 30.47
C LEU A 1085 2.43 -15.71 29.85
N THR A 1086 2.37 -15.59 28.51
CA THR A 1086 2.94 -14.44 27.81
C THR A 1086 2.08 -13.90 26.69
N GLU A 1087 2.08 -12.57 26.54
CA GLU A 1087 1.42 -11.86 25.45
C GLU A 1087 2.38 -10.85 24.79
N ARG A 1088 2.49 -10.91 23.46
CA ARG A 1088 3.40 -10.08 22.66
C ARG A 1088 2.69 -8.79 22.23
N TRP A 1089 3.23 -7.64 22.62
CA TRP A 1089 2.74 -6.32 22.19
C TRP A 1089 3.55 -5.78 21.01
N TRP A 1090 2.90 -5.49 19.88
CA TRP A 1090 3.54 -5.09 18.62
C TRP A 1090 3.71 -3.57 18.44
#